data_AF-A0BC96-F1
#
_entry.id   AF-A0BC96-F1
#
_cell.length_a   1.000
_cell.length_b   1.000
_cell.length_c   1.000
_cell.angle_alpha   90.00
_cell.angle_beta   90.00
_cell.angle_gamma   90.00
#
_symmetry.space_group_name_H-M   'P 1'
#
loop_
_entity.id
_entity.type
_entity.pdbx_description
1 polymer ?
#
loop_
_entity_poly.entity_id
_entity_poly.type
_entity_poly.pdbx_seq_one_letter_code
_entity_poly.pdbx_strand_id
1 'polypeptide(L)'
;MNLIRQSDTIEDKLKKWQQVQKKKYAEKRKFGFVEGQKEPQPPEILRKIFKDHGNLESKKYRQDKRVYLGALKYMPHAIYKLLENMPMPWEQVRTVKVLYHITGSITFCYEIPKVIEPVYTAQWGTMWVMMRREKRDRRNFKRMRFPPFDDEEIPLDYGDNILDVEPLEPIQMELDEREDNAVFDWFYDHQPLRYTKLLNGPSYRSWQLTLEVQQNLFRLANQLLSDIVDHNYFYLFQLQSLYTAKALNMAIPGGPKFEPLYRDIFEEDEDWNEFNDINKIIIRQQIRSEYKIAFPFLYNSRPRSVAIAPYHYPANVFIKQDNPEIPTYNFDPVINPISAYRTQSRKIDVQIDDSELDIEIGDGFVPLLGETELSDEQTTASIALLWAPTPFNQRTGKTRRAFDIPLVAPWFKERCNPQYPVKVRVSYQKLLKCWVLNSLHKRKPKCQNKRNLLKAFQATKFFQLTEIDWVECGLQIARQGYNMLNLLIHRKNLNYLHLDYNFQLKPVKTLTTKERKKSRFGNAFHLCREILRLMKLACDSHVQYRLGNIDAFQLADGLQYVFSHVGLVTGMYRYKYRLMRQIRMCKDLKHVIYYRFNTGPVGKGPGVGFWTPMWRVWLFFLRGIIPLLERWLGNLLARTFEGRHSKGISKTVTKQRVESQFDLELRAAVMSDIIDMMPEGVRANKAKTILQHLSEAWRCWKANIPWKVPGLPAPIENIILRYVKYKADYYTNSAYYNRERIRRGATVDKTVCKKNLGRLTRLFLKQEQERQHNFMKDGPYLTTEDAVAIYTALVRWLESRKFIHIPYPPVNYKHDTKLFLLALERLKEAYSVKSRLNQSQREELALIEQAYDNPHEALSRVKRHLLTQRVFKEVRLEFMDLYSHLVPVYDVEPLEKITDAYLDQYLFYEADKRRLFPNWIKPSDSEPPPLLVYKWCQGINNLHGIWDVSDGQCVVLLESKFEKVYEKIDQTLLNRLLRLIVDHNIADYNDCQEQCCHHLQRYESYECSWCFTLNSIYQFYYAILWYGFGFIDFGFKQSIRFGWSIQQSS
;
A
#
# COMPACT_ATOMS: atom_id res chain seq x y z
N MET A 1 -25.51 -85.72 -53.03
CA MET A 1 -24.22 -85.11 -52.65
C MET A 1 -24.18 -83.58 -52.73
N ASN A 2 -24.78 -82.91 -53.74
CA ASN A 2 -24.77 -81.44 -53.83
C ASN A 2 -25.60 -80.70 -52.75
N LEU A 3 -26.66 -81.33 -52.21
CA LEU A 3 -27.46 -80.78 -51.10
C LEU A 3 -26.71 -80.76 -49.76
N ILE A 4 -25.80 -81.72 -49.51
CA ILE A 4 -25.00 -81.83 -48.28
C ILE A 4 -23.87 -80.78 -48.27
N ARG A 5 -23.24 -80.50 -49.43
CA ARG A 5 -22.27 -79.40 -49.56
C ARG A 5 -22.92 -78.01 -49.40
N GLN A 6 -24.20 -77.87 -49.76
CA GLN A 6 -24.96 -76.63 -49.53
C GLN A 6 -25.36 -76.45 -48.05
N SER A 7 -25.71 -77.51 -47.33
CA SER A 7 -25.97 -77.42 -45.88
C SER A 7 -24.71 -77.03 -45.10
N ASP A 8 -23.57 -77.65 -45.40
CA ASP A 8 -22.31 -77.36 -44.70
C ASP A 8 -21.84 -75.91 -44.96
N THR A 9 -22.00 -75.40 -46.18
CA THR A 9 -21.65 -74.01 -46.51
C THR A 9 -22.61 -72.99 -45.90
N ILE A 10 -23.88 -73.34 -45.69
CA ILE A 10 -24.86 -72.50 -44.99
C ILE A 10 -24.59 -72.50 -43.49
N GLU A 11 -24.27 -73.64 -42.89
CA GLU A 11 -23.87 -73.72 -41.47
C GLU A 11 -22.62 -72.89 -41.18
N ASP A 12 -21.62 -72.95 -42.06
CA ASP A 12 -20.42 -72.12 -41.94
C ASP A 12 -20.71 -70.62 -42.11
N LYS A 13 -21.61 -70.26 -43.02
CA LYS A 13 -22.10 -68.87 -43.15
C LYS A 13 -22.86 -68.44 -41.90
N LEU A 14 -23.66 -69.32 -41.30
CA LEU A 14 -24.46 -69.04 -40.10
C LEU A 14 -23.56 -68.90 -38.87
N LYS A 15 -22.55 -69.75 -38.71
CA LYS A 15 -21.49 -69.61 -37.68
C LYS A 15 -20.71 -68.31 -37.87
N LYS A 16 -20.28 -67.99 -39.08
CA LYS A 16 -19.60 -66.70 -39.38
C LYS A 16 -20.51 -65.52 -39.09
N TRP A 17 -21.78 -65.57 -39.47
CA TRP A 17 -22.77 -64.52 -39.17
C TRP A 17 -22.96 -64.36 -37.67
N GLN A 18 -23.16 -65.43 -36.92
CA GLN A 18 -23.27 -65.38 -35.45
C GLN A 18 -22.01 -64.82 -34.79
N GLN A 19 -20.81 -65.22 -35.24
CA GLN A 19 -19.55 -64.65 -34.72
C GLN A 19 -19.43 -63.16 -35.03
N VAL A 20 -19.80 -62.74 -36.25
CA VAL A 20 -19.79 -61.33 -36.66
C VAL A 20 -20.80 -60.53 -35.85
N GLN A 21 -22.03 -61.02 -35.66
CA GLN A 21 -23.07 -60.33 -34.89
C GLN A 21 -22.72 -60.25 -33.40
N LYS A 22 -22.22 -61.34 -32.79
CA LYS A 22 -21.72 -61.35 -31.41
C LYS A 22 -20.57 -60.35 -31.21
N LYS A 23 -19.63 -60.25 -32.16
CA LYS A 23 -18.53 -59.28 -32.09
C LYS A 23 -18.99 -57.84 -32.37
N LYS A 24 -19.94 -57.65 -33.30
CA LYS A 24 -20.44 -56.33 -33.73
C LYS A 24 -21.31 -55.68 -32.64
N TYR A 25 -22.19 -56.45 -32.01
CA TYR A 25 -23.08 -56.00 -30.93
C TYR A 25 -22.59 -56.40 -29.53
N ALA A 26 -21.29 -56.67 -29.39
CA ALA A 26 -20.67 -56.85 -28.07
C ALA A 26 -20.87 -55.60 -27.21
N GLU A 27 -21.04 -55.77 -25.90
CA GLU A 27 -21.31 -54.65 -24.99
C GLU A 27 -20.26 -53.54 -25.05
N LYS A 28 -18.99 -53.91 -25.29
CA LYS A 28 -17.85 -52.99 -25.48
C LYS A 28 -17.98 -52.05 -26.69
N ARG A 29 -18.90 -52.36 -27.63
CA ARG A 29 -19.14 -51.58 -28.86
C ARG A 29 -20.45 -50.76 -28.80
N LYS A 30 -21.18 -50.80 -27.69
CA LYS A 30 -22.37 -49.95 -27.49
C LYS A 30 -21.96 -48.46 -27.56
N PHE A 31 -22.76 -47.63 -28.22
CA PHE A 31 -22.54 -46.18 -28.24
C PHE A 31 -22.67 -45.63 -26.81
N GLY A 32 -21.67 -44.89 -26.34
CA GLY A 32 -21.57 -44.46 -24.94
C GLY A 32 -20.90 -45.46 -23.99
N PHE A 33 -20.38 -46.59 -24.50
CA PHE A 33 -19.51 -47.46 -23.72
C PHE A 33 -18.24 -46.71 -23.33
N VAL A 34 -17.98 -46.62 -22.02
CA VAL A 34 -16.76 -46.04 -21.47
C VAL A 34 -15.83 -47.20 -21.15
N GLU A 35 -14.62 -47.19 -21.75
CA GLU A 35 -13.59 -48.17 -21.40
C GLU A 35 -13.29 -48.14 -19.89
N GLY A 36 -12.82 -49.28 -19.37
CA GLY A 36 -12.48 -49.44 -17.96
C GLY A 36 -11.55 -48.34 -17.45
N GLN A 37 -11.71 -48.00 -16.17
CA GLN A 37 -10.84 -47.03 -15.51
C GLN A 37 -9.39 -47.54 -15.53
N LYS A 38 -8.43 -46.64 -15.81
CA LYS A 38 -7.00 -46.98 -15.73
C LYS A 38 -6.65 -47.51 -14.34
N GLU A 39 -6.08 -48.70 -14.32
CA GLU A 39 -5.56 -49.35 -13.12
C GLU A 39 -4.22 -48.75 -12.69
N PRO A 40 -3.91 -48.77 -11.38
CA PRO A 40 -2.62 -48.34 -10.87
C PRO A 40 -1.51 -49.27 -11.38
N GLN A 41 -0.44 -48.67 -11.89
CA GLN A 41 0.78 -49.36 -12.32
C GLN A 41 1.68 -49.65 -11.11
N PRO A 42 2.52 -50.70 -11.18
CA PRO A 42 3.55 -50.97 -10.17
C PRO A 42 4.50 -49.76 -9.99
N PRO A 43 4.85 -49.39 -8.74
CA PRO A 43 5.68 -48.22 -8.45
C PRO A 43 7.11 -48.34 -9.01
N GLU A 44 7.61 -49.55 -9.22
CA GLU A 44 8.95 -49.84 -9.76
C GLU A 44 9.13 -49.30 -11.18
N ILE A 45 8.06 -49.27 -11.97
CA ILE A 45 8.09 -48.71 -13.33
C ILE A 45 8.46 -47.23 -13.26
N LEU A 46 7.85 -46.49 -12.34
CA LEU A 46 8.14 -45.07 -12.15
C LEU A 46 9.58 -44.86 -11.67
N ARG A 47 10.03 -45.63 -10.68
CA ARG A 47 11.40 -45.56 -10.15
C ARG A 47 12.44 -45.81 -11.25
N LYS A 48 12.23 -46.84 -12.08
CA LYS A 48 13.12 -47.16 -13.20
C LYS A 48 13.19 -46.02 -14.22
N ILE A 49 12.06 -45.43 -14.59
CA ILE A 49 12.03 -44.26 -15.49
C ILE A 49 12.88 -43.11 -14.92
N PHE A 50 12.75 -42.81 -13.63
CA PHE A 50 13.54 -41.75 -13.00
C PHE A 50 15.04 -42.04 -12.95
N LYS A 51 15.43 -43.29 -12.66
CA LYS A 51 16.83 -43.72 -12.64
C LYS A 51 17.46 -43.64 -14.04
N ASP A 52 16.72 -44.06 -15.06
CA ASP A 52 17.13 -44.01 -16.47
C ASP A 52 17.29 -42.57 -17.01
N HIS A 53 16.38 -41.66 -16.65
CA HIS A 53 16.40 -40.28 -17.15
C HIS A 53 17.45 -39.39 -16.46
N GLY A 54 17.76 -39.64 -15.18
CA GLY A 54 18.80 -38.94 -14.41
C GLY A 54 18.75 -37.40 -14.55
N ASN A 55 19.89 -36.81 -14.93
CA ASN A 55 20.04 -35.36 -15.17
C ASN A 55 19.78 -34.93 -16.63
N LEU A 56 19.25 -35.83 -17.47
CA LEU A 56 18.95 -35.57 -18.89
C LEU A 56 20.16 -35.09 -19.73
N GLU A 57 21.39 -35.46 -19.34
CA GLU A 57 22.60 -35.14 -20.11
C GLU A 57 22.76 -36.05 -21.33
N SER A 58 22.35 -37.32 -21.18
CA SER A 58 22.40 -38.33 -22.24
C SER A 58 21.68 -37.90 -23.52
N LYS A 59 22.32 -38.16 -24.67
CA LYS A 59 21.75 -37.88 -26.00
C LYS A 59 20.49 -38.73 -26.28
N LYS A 60 20.33 -39.88 -25.61
CA LYS A 60 19.17 -40.80 -25.76
C LYS A 60 17.84 -40.09 -25.51
N TYR A 61 17.80 -39.20 -24.51
CA TYR A 61 16.58 -38.50 -24.06
C TYR A 61 16.44 -37.07 -24.62
N ARG A 62 17.03 -36.79 -25.79
CA ARG A 62 17.01 -35.45 -26.40
C ARG A 62 15.60 -34.95 -26.69
N GLN A 63 14.72 -35.83 -27.17
CA GLN A 63 13.34 -35.48 -27.52
C GLN A 63 12.53 -35.09 -26.26
N ASP A 64 12.82 -35.74 -25.13
CA ASP A 64 12.12 -35.52 -23.86
C ASP A 64 12.47 -34.19 -23.21
N LYS A 65 13.65 -33.61 -23.49
CA LYS A 65 14.05 -32.29 -22.94
C LYS A 65 13.00 -31.20 -23.21
N ARG A 66 12.31 -31.27 -24.37
CA ARG A 66 11.23 -30.34 -24.71
C ARG A 66 10.00 -30.53 -23.82
N VAL A 67 9.66 -31.79 -23.52
CA VAL A 67 8.53 -32.15 -22.66
C VAL A 67 8.78 -31.70 -21.23
N TYR A 68 9.99 -31.93 -20.69
CA TYR A 68 10.40 -31.45 -19.37
C TYR A 68 10.26 -29.92 -19.26
N LEU A 69 10.76 -29.17 -20.24
CA LEU A 69 10.59 -27.71 -20.25
C LEU A 69 9.12 -27.29 -20.36
N GLY A 70 8.29 -28.00 -21.12
CA GLY A 70 6.86 -27.75 -21.19
C GLY A 70 6.13 -27.99 -19.86
N ALA A 71 6.55 -29.03 -19.13
CA ALA A 71 5.99 -29.40 -17.84
C ALA A 71 6.28 -28.37 -16.73
N LEU A 72 7.32 -27.53 -16.87
CA LEU A 72 7.63 -26.44 -15.93
C LEU A 72 6.44 -25.50 -15.69
N LYS A 73 5.56 -25.34 -16.68
CA LYS A 73 4.31 -24.58 -16.52
C LYS A 73 3.46 -25.08 -15.36
N TYR A 74 3.36 -26.39 -15.18
CA TYR A 74 2.49 -27.05 -14.19
C TYR A 74 3.21 -27.40 -12.87
N MET A 75 4.51 -27.10 -12.76
CA MET A 75 5.30 -27.33 -11.55
C MET A 75 4.69 -26.69 -10.29
N PRO A 76 4.15 -25.44 -10.31
CA PRO A 76 3.47 -24.88 -9.13
C PRO A 76 2.25 -25.68 -8.66
N HIS A 77 1.53 -26.35 -9.59
CA HIS A 77 0.41 -27.22 -9.23
C HIS A 77 0.89 -28.52 -8.57
N ALA A 78 1.97 -29.13 -9.08
CA ALA A 78 2.57 -30.31 -8.46
C ALA A 78 3.01 -30.04 -7.01
N ILE A 79 3.71 -28.92 -6.80
CA ILE A 79 4.15 -28.50 -5.46
C ILE A 79 2.96 -28.27 -4.51
N TYR A 80 1.90 -27.62 -4.99
CA TYR A 80 0.69 -27.43 -4.20
C TYR A 80 0.06 -28.76 -3.78
N LYS A 81 -0.08 -29.72 -4.69
CA LYS A 81 -0.65 -31.03 -4.41
C LYS A 81 0.22 -31.86 -3.46
N LEU A 82 1.54 -31.74 -3.56
CA LEU A 82 2.47 -32.38 -2.64
C LEU A 82 2.34 -31.82 -1.23
N LEU A 83 2.45 -30.48 -1.09
CA LEU A 83 2.37 -29.82 0.22
C LEU A 83 0.99 -29.93 0.86
N GLU A 84 -0.08 -30.03 0.06
CA GLU A 84 -1.44 -30.27 0.55
C GLU A 84 -1.56 -31.65 1.24
N ASN A 85 -0.80 -32.66 0.78
CA ASN A 85 -0.84 -34.02 1.31
C ASN A 85 0.34 -34.37 2.25
N MET A 86 0.95 -33.38 2.91
CA MET A 86 2.02 -33.63 3.90
C MET A 86 1.56 -34.59 5.01
N PRO A 87 2.37 -35.62 5.38
CA PRO A 87 2.11 -36.50 6.50
C PRO A 87 1.88 -35.70 7.79
N MET A 88 0.88 -36.11 8.57
CA MET A 88 0.61 -35.48 9.87
C MET A 88 1.58 -36.04 10.93
N PRO A 89 1.82 -35.35 12.07
CA PRO A 89 2.88 -35.75 13.01
C PRO A 89 2.70 -37.12 13.67
N TRP A 90 1.47 -37.65 13.68
CA TRP A 90 1.14 -38.98 14.20
C TRP A 90 1.27 -40.10 13.15
N GLU A 91 1.60 -39.77 11.91
CA GLU A 91 1.82 -40.73 10.82
C GLU A 91 3.33 -40.90 10.55
N GLN A 92 3.81 -42.13 10.46
CA GLN A 92 5.19 -42.42 10.04
C GLN A 92 5.38 -42.31 8.52
N VAL A 93 4.47 -42.97 7.79
CA VAL A 93 4.51 -43.12 6.33
C VAL A 93 3.13 -42.80 5.78
N ARG A 94 3.08 -42.12 4.65
CA ARG A 94 1.83 -41.87 3.92
C ARG A 94 1.99 -42.28 2.47
N THR A 95 1.27 -43.33 2.09
CA THR A 95 1.13 -43.72 0.69
C THR A 95 0.11 -42.82 0.00
N VAL A 96 0.52 -42.20 -1.11
CA VAL A 96 -0.31 -41.26 -1.87
C VAL A 96 -0.51 -41.76 -3.30
N LYS A 97 -1.72 -41.56 -3.81
CA LYS A 97 -1.99 -41.78 -5.23
C LYS A 97 -1.28 -40.74 -6.06
N VAL A 98 -0.57 -41.17 -7.09
CA VAL A 98 0.24 -40.30 -7.93
C VAL A 98 -0.10 -40.48 -9.41
N LEU A 99 -0.24 -39.34 -10.10
CA LEU A 99 -0.40 -39.25 -11.53
C LEU A 99 0.90 -38.71 -12.13
N TYR A 100 1.62 -39.53 -12.88
CA TYR A 100 2.92 -39.18 -13.46
C TYR A 100 2.89 -39.24 -14.99
N HIS A 101 3.72 -38.42 -15.63
CA HIS A 101 3.91 -38.48 -17.08
C HIS A 101 4.77 -39.67 -17.48
N ILE A 102 4.48 -40.37 -18.59
CA ILE A 102 5.23 -41.59 -19.00
C ILE A 102 6.75 -41.36 -19.07
N THR A 103 7.21 -40.18 -19.48
CA THR A 103 8.65 -39.84 -19.55
C THR A 103 9.27 -39.40 -18.21
N GLY A 104 8.53 -39.48 -17.10
CA GLY A 104 8.96 -38.99 -15.79
C GLY A 104 9.06 -37.45 -15.69
N SER A 105 8.50 -36.71 -16.65
CA SER A 105 8.67 -35.25 -16.71
C SER A 105 8.03 -34.48 -15.56
N ILE A 106 6.86 -34.92 -15.08
CA ILE A 106 6.20 -34.33 -13.92
C ILE A 106 5.37 -35.37 -13.17
N THR A 107 5.34 -35.24 -11.85
CA THR A 107 4.61 -36.10 -10.93
C THR A 107 3.60 -35.26 -10.14
N PHE A 108 2.33 -35.68 -10.07
CA PHE A 108 1.28 -35.00 -9.31
C PHE A 108 0.69 -35.92 -8.24
N CYS A 109 0.57 -35.47 -7.00
CA CYS A 109 -0.27 -36.16 -6.01
C CYS A 109 -1.75 -36.02 -6.41
N TYR A 110 -2.40 -37.15 -6.69
CA TYR A 110 -3.78 -37.28 -7.15
C TYR A 110 -4.76 -37.53 -5.99
N GLU A 111 -4.53 -36.87 -4.85
CA GLU A 111 -5.36 -37.01 -3.65
C GLU A 111 -5.73 -35.66 -3.03
N ILE A 112 -6.92 -35.59 -2.41
CA ILE A 112 -7.37 -34.43 -1.66
C ILE A 112 -7.48 -34.88 -0.19
N PRO A 113 -6.76 -34.25 0.76
CA PRO A 113 -6.70 -34.70 2.14
C PRO A 113 -8.00 -34.36 2.85
N LYS A 114 -8.93 -35.31 2.87
CA LYS A 114 -10.19 -35.16 3.59
C LYS A 114 -10.04 -35.77 4.98
N VAL A 115 -10.52 -35.04 5.97
CA VAL A 115 -10.48 -35.42 7.38
C VAL A 115 -11.87 -35.21 8.00
N ILE A 116 -12.17 -35.99 9.02
CA ILE A 116 -13.34 -35.79 9.88
C ILE A 116 -12.99 -34.65 10.84
N GLU A 117 -13.80 -33.58 10.89
CA GLU A 117 -13.46 -32.37 11.64
C GLU A 117 -13.26 -32.58 13.16
N PRO A 118 -14.15 -33.29 13.89
CA PRO A 118 -13.93 -33.56 15.32
C PRO A 118 -12.68 -34.42 15.56
N VAL A 119 -12.49 -35.51 14.79
CA VAL A 119 -11.30 -36.38 14.90
C VAL A 119 -10.01 -35.61 14.66
N TYR A 120 -9.95 -34.80 13.60
CA TYR A 120 -8.76 -34.01 13.29
C TYR A 120 -8.43 -32.98 14.37
N THR A 121 -9.47 -32.40 14.98
CA THR A 121 -9.28 -31.43 16.07
C THR A 121 -8.79 -32.13 17.34
N ALA A 122 -9.32 -33.32 17.65
CA ALA A 122 -8.87 -34.15 18.75
C ALA A 122 -7.42 -34.64 18.56
N GLN A 123 -7.05 -35.13 17.37
CA GLN A 123 -5.68 -35.54 17.03
C GLN A 123 -4.69 -34.39 17.27
N TRP A 124 -5.00 -33.18 16.81
CA TRP A 124 -4.15 -32.01 17.10
C TRP A 124 -4.19 -31.58 18.57
N GLY A 125 -5.27 -31.89 19.30
CA GLY A 125 -5.38 -31.71 20.74
C GLY A 125 -4.40 -32.62 21.50
N THR A 126 -4.33 -33.90 21.16
CA THR A 126 -3.35 -34.82 21.74
C THR A 126 -1.92 -34.43 21.35
N MET A 127 -1.69 -33.98 20.11
CA MET A 127 -0.38 -33.44 19.69
C MET A 127 0.05 -32.24 20.55
N TRP A 128 -0.89 -31.36 20.89
CA TRP A 128 -0.61 -30.21 21.75
C TRP A 128 -0.16 -30.65 23.15
N VAL A 129 -0.83 -31.66 23.73
CA VAL A 129 -0.46 -32.21 25.04
C VAL A 129 0.91 -32.87 24.99
N MET A 130 1.13 -33.78 24.04
CA MET A 130 2.40 -34.52 23.92
C MET A 130 3.58 -33.59 23.67
N MET A 131 3.47 -32.63 22.75
CA MET A 131 4.56 -31.69 22.50
C MET A 131 4.85 -30.78 23.71
N ARG A 132 3.84 -30.44 24.53
CA ARG A 132 4.07 -29.66 25.77
C ARG A 132 4.74 -30.49 26.85
N ARG A 133 4.31 -31.74 27.03
CA ARG A 133 4.95 -32.70 27.96
C ARG A 133 6.40 -32.92 27.56
N GLU A 134 6.65 -33.25 26.29
CA GLU A 134 8.01 -33.48 25.78
C GLU A 134 8.91 -32.26 25.95
N LYS A 135 8.39 -31.04 25.68
CA LYS A 135 9.16 -29.82 25.87
C LYS A 135 9.46 -29.51 27.35
N ARG A 136 8.56 -29.87 28.27
CA ARG A 136 8.77 -29.73 29.71
C ARG A 136 9.85 -30.70 30.19
N ASP A 137 9.78 -31.95 29.74
CA ASP A 137 10.58 -33.05 30.27
C ASP A 137 11.98 -33.10 29.64
N ARG A 138 12.11 -32.73 28.36
CA ARG A 138 13.40 -32.71 27.66
C ARG A 138 14.28 -31.53 28.10
N ARG A 139 15.40 -31.82 28.77
CA ARG A 139 16.38 -30.82 29.25
C ARG A 139 16.94 -29.90 28.14
N ASN A 140 17.33 -30.48 27.00
CA ASN A 140 17.87 -29.73 25.87
C ASN A 140 17.19 -30.15 24.56
N PHE A 141 16.34 -29.28 24.02
CA PHE A 141 15.72 -29.49 22.73
C PHE A 141 16.59 -28.92 21.60
N LYS A 142 17.31 -29.79 20.88
CA LYS A 142 18.12 -29.39 19.71
C LYS A 142 17.22 -29.28 18.47
N ARG A 143 17.12 -28.07 17.91
CA ARG A 143 16.46 -27.85 16.61
C ARG A 143 17.33 -28.36 15.47
N MET A 144 16.70 -28.91 14.44
CA MET A 144 17.36 -29.28 13.18
C MET A 144 18.02 -28.09 12.47
N ARG A 145 19.08 -28.35 11.70
CA ARG A 145 19.78 -27.31 10.92
C ARG A 145 19.03 -27.06 9.61
N PHE A 146 19.08 -25.81 9.14
CA PHE A 146 18.48 -25.40 7.86
C PHE A 146 19.50 -24.63 7.03
N PRO A 147 19.73 -25.03 5.75
CA PRO A 147 19.18 -26.20 5.06
C PRO A 147 19.59 -27.56 5.70
N PRO A 148 18.81 -28.64 5.54
CA PRO A 148 19.16 -29.94 6.13
C PRO A 148 20.31 -30.67 5.41
N PHE A 149 20.43 -30.49 4.09
CA PHE A 149 21.51 -31.02 3.25
C PHE A 149 22.33 -29.87 2.65
N ASP A 150 23.57 -30.16 2.27
CA ASP A 150 24.46 -29.14 1.69
C ASP A 150 24.03 -28.71 0.27
N ASP A 151 24.49 -27.55 -0.19
CA ASP A 151 24.11 -26.97 -1.49
C ASP A 151 24.55 -27.84 -2.68
N GLU A 152 25.71 -28.49 -2.58
CA GLU A 152 26.31 -29.31 -3.66
C GLU A 152 25.94 -30.80 -3.56
N GLU A 153 25.25 -31.21 -2.50
CA GLU A 153 24.86 -32.61 -2.28
C GLU A 153 23.70 -33.01 -3.20
N ILE A 154 23.88 -34.11 -3.93
CA ILE A 154 22.87 -34.62 -4.87
C ILE A 154 21.66 -35.10 -4.07
N PRO A 155 20.41 -34.82 -4.51
CA PRO A 155 19.22 -35.36 -3.85
C PRO A 155 19.27 -36.89 -3.79
N LEU A 156 19.21 -37.41 -2.56
CA LEU A 156 19.22 -38.84 -2.26
C LEU A 156 18.18 -39.60 -3.09
N ASP A 157 18.56 -40.81 -3.52
CA ASP A 157 17.60 -41.72 -4.15
C ASP A 157 16.80 -42.46 -3.09
N TYR A 158 15.49 -42.58 -3.29
CA TYR A 158 14.60 -43.23 -2.33
C TYR A 158 14.82 -44.74 -2.28
N GLY A 159 15.01 -45.37 -3.43
CA GLY A 159 15.16 -46.83 -3.55
C GLY A 159 16.41 -47.36 -2.85
N ASP A 160 17.52 -46.61 -2.90
CA ASP A 160 18.80 -47.08 -2.37
C ASP A 160 19.01 -46.70 -0.89
N ASN A 161 18.39 -45.61 -0.39
CA ASN A 161 18.68 -45.07 0.96
C ASN A 161 17.51 -45.10 1.96
N ILE A 162 16.25 -45.09 1.49
CA ILE A 162 15.08 -44.85 2.36
C ILE A 162 14.14 -46.05 2.39
N LEU A 163 14.07 -46.83 1.31
CA LEU A 163 13.10 -47.92 1.17
C LEU A 163 13.25 -49.00 2.26
N ASP A 164 14.49 -49.36 2.61
CA ASP A 164 14.80 -50.45 3.54
C ASP A 164 14.96 -49.97 5.00
N VAL A 165 14.84 -48.67 5.26
CA VAL A 165 15.01 -48.09 6.61
C VAL A 165 13.65 -48.00 7.31
N GLU A 166 13.53 -48.65 8.46
CA GLU A 166 12.34 -48.54 9.30
C GLU A 166 12.21 -47.13 9.90
N PRO A 167 11.04 -46.48 9.77
CA PRO A 167 10.84 -45.14 10.30
C PRO A 167 10.77 -45.14 11.84
N LEU A 168 11.31 -44.07 12.44
CA LEU A 168 11.15 -43.80 13.87
C LEU A 168 9.68 -43.71 14.28
N GLU A 169 9.38 -43.93 15.56
CA GLU A 169 8.02 -43.78 16.10
C GLU A 169 7.47 -42.36 15.85
N PRO A 170 6.19 -42.25 15.48
CA PRO A 170 5.54 -40.96 15.30
C PRO A 170 5.11 -40.39 16.66
N ILE A 171 4.58 -39.17 16.67
CA ILE A 171 4.03 -38.61 17.91
C ILE A 171 2.64 -39.21 18.13
N GLN A 172 2.50 -40.11 19.12
CA GLN A 172 1.23 -40.67 19.56
C GLN A 172 1.13 -40.54 21.08
N MET A 173 -0.05 -40.14 21.56
CA MET A 173 -0.36 -40.16 22.99
C MET A 173 -0.87 -41.55 23.34
N GLU A 174 -0.34 -42.14 24.41
CA GLU A 174 -0.89 -43.35 25.02
C GLU A 174 -2.34 -43.07 25.44
N LEU A 175 -3.29 -43.78 24.83
CA LEU A 175 -4.72 -43.70 25.12
C LEU A 175 -5.07 -44.70 26.21
N ASP A 176 -6.05 -44.38 27.04
CA ASP A 176 -6.53 -45.30 28.09
C ASP A 176 -7.48 -46.34 27.48
N GLU A 177 -7.20 -47.63 27.71
CA GLU A 177 -8.02 -48.74 27.20
C GLU A 177 -9.47 -48.73 27.74
N ARG A 178 -9.71 -48.15 28.92
CA ARG A 178 -11.04 -48.08 29.53
C ARG A 178 -11.78 -46.82 29.14
N GLU A 179 -11.17 -45.65 29.32
CA GLU A 179 -11.83 -44.37 29.05
C GLU A 179 -11.93 -44.07 27.55
N ASP A 180 -10.87 -44.34 26.78
CA ASP A 180 -10.77 -44.00 25.36
C ASP A 180 -11.13 -45.17 24.42
N ASN A 181 -11.70 -46.26 24.96
CA ASN A 181 -12.02 -47.49 24.23
C ASN A 181 -12.74 -47.25 22.89
N ALA A 182 -13.72 -46.33 22.86
CA ALA A 182 -14.49 -46.01 21.65
C ALA A 182 -13.64 -45.49 20.46
N VAL A 183 -12.44 -44.99 20.73
CA VAL A 183 -11.54 -44.33 19.78
C VAL A 183 -10.19 -45.03 19.66
N PHE A 184 -9.83 -45.89 20.63
CA PHE A 184 -8.53 -46.54 20.81
C PHE A 184 -7.94 -47.13 19.51
N ASP A 185 -8.67 -48.00 18.81
CA ASP A 185 -8.15 -48.78 17.68
C ASP A 185 -7.78 -47.97 16.43
N TRP A 186 -8.51 -46.88 16.16
CA TRP A 186 -8.50 -46.22 14.85
C TRP A 186 -8.02 -44.76 14.89
N PHE A 187 -7.74 -44.22 16.08
CA PHE A 187 -7.55 -42.78 16.27
C PHE A 187 -6.42 -42.18 15.44
N TYR A 188 -5.28 -42.88 15.33
CA TYR A 188 -4.08 -42.38 14.66
C TYR A 188 -3.93 -42.85 13.21
N ASP A 189 -4.96 -43.51 12.66
CA ASP A 189 -4.98 -43.88 11.24
C ASP A 189 -4.97 -42.65 10.32
N HIS A 190 -4.45 -42.83 9.10
CA HIS A 190 -4.46 -41.78 8.08
C HIS A 190 -5.88 -41.37 7.69
N GLN A 191 -6.76 -42.35 7.45
CA GLN A 191 -8.18 -42.16 7.14
C GLN A 191 -9.01 -43.06 8.07
N PRO A 192 -9.27 -42.59 9.30
CA PRO A 192 -9.94 -43.41 10.30
C PRO A 192 -11.33 -43.88 9.85
N LEU A 193 -11.74 -45.06 10.30
CA LEU A 193 -13.09 -45.61 10.08
C LEU A 193 -13.49 -45.80 8.60
N ARG A 194 -12.55 -45.71 7.63
CA ARG A 194 -12.84 -45.71 6.18
C ARG A 194 -13.65 -46.91 5.68
N TYR A 195 -13.47 -48.07 6.29
CA TYR A 195 -14.15 -49.33 5.91
C TYR A 195 -15.32 -49.70 6.84
N THR A 196 -15.72 -48.79 7.74
CA THR A 196 -16.80 -49.01 8.70
C THR A 196 -18.14 -48.40 8.24
N LYS A 197 -19.24 -48.79 8.89
CA LYS A 197 -20.60 -48.26 8.63
C LYS A 197 -20.77 -46.78 9.03
N LEU A 198 -19.87 -46.24 9.85
CA LEU A 198 -19.91 -44.85 10.32
C LEU A 198 -19.60 -43.84 9.19
N LEU A 199 -19.06 -44.32 8.06
CA LEU A 199 -18.80 -43.53 6.86
C LEU A 199 -19.45 -44.12 5.62
N ASN A 200 -19.55 -43.29 4.57
CA ASN A 200 -20.10 -43.67 3.28
C ASN A 200 -19.16 -44.52 2.38
N GLY A 201 -18.10 -45.10 2.94
CA GLY A 201 -17.09 -45.91 2.24
C GLY A 201 -15.88 -45.12 1.72
N PRO A 202 -15.09 -45.67 0.77
CA PRO A 202 -13.75 -45.19 0.40
C PRO A 202 -13.72 -43.80 -0.26
N SER A 203 -14.89 -43.24 -0.60
CA SER A 203 -14.99 -41.86 -1.09
C SER A 203 -14.80 -40.80 0.00
N TYR A 204 -14.94 -41.21 1.28
CA TYR A 204 -14.67 -40.45 2.50
C TYR A 204 -15.30 -39.05 2.49
N ARG A 205 -16.63 -38.95 2.34
CA ARG A 205 -17.35 -37.66 2.15
C ARG A 205 -18.25 -37.25 3.31
N SER A 206 -18.87 -38.21 3.96
CA SER A 206 -19.81 -37.98 5.06
C SER A 206 -19.51 -38.95 6.19
N TRP A 207 -19.75 -38.47 7.41
CA TRP A 207 -19.51 -39.20 8.64
C TRP A 207 -20.74 -39.11 9.54
N GLN A 208 -20.96 -40.16 10.32
CA GLN A 208 -21.98 -40.29 11.34
C GLN A 208 -21.34 -40.97 12.56
N LEU A 209 -21.17 -40.22 13.64
CA LEU A 209 -20.53 -40.69 14.86
C LEU A 209 -21.57 -40.96 15.97
N THR A 210 -21.26 -41.91 16.83
CA THR A 210 -22.01 -42.19 18.06
C THR A 210 -21.72 -41.13 19.12
N LEU A 211 -22.56 -41.06 20.16
CA LEU A 211 -22.38 -40.08 21.23
C LEU A 211 -21.09 -40.35 22.03
N GLU A 212 -20.82 -41.61 22.37
CA GLU A 212 -19.57 -42.05 23.01
C GLU A 212 -18.32 -41.56 22.30
N VAL A 213 -18.23 -41.80 20.98
CA VAL A 213 -17.09 -41.34 20.17
C VAL A 213 -16.99 -39.82 20.22
N GLN A 214 -18.12 -39.12 20.12
CA GLN A 214 -18.12 -37.66 20.13
C GLN A 214 -17.67 -37.08 21.50
N GLN A 215 -18.07 -37.72 22.60
CA GLN A 215 -17.69 -37.34 23.97
C GLN A 215 -16.18 -37.49 24.16
N ASN A 216 -15.62 -38.65 23.78
CA ASN A 216 -14.18 -38.91 23.88
C ASN A 216 -13.37 -37.92 23.02
N LEU A 217 -13.80 -37.68 21.77
CA LEU A 217 -13.14 -36.71 20.89
C LEU A 217 -13.21 -35.28 21.45
N PHE A 218 -14.33 -34.88 22.05
CA PHE A 218 -14.47 -33.56 22.68
C PHE A 218 -13.51 -33.40 23.86
N ARG A 219 -13.43 -34.42 24.73
CA ARG A 219 -12.51 -34.48 25.87
C ARG A 219 -11.05 -34.33 25.43
N LEU A 220 -10.63 -35.09 24.43
CA LEU A 220 -9.26 -35.05 23.87
C LEU A 220 -8.94 -33.70 23.20
N ALA A 221 -9.94 -33.01 22.65
CA ALA A 221 -9.78 -31.73 21.97
C ALA A 221 -9.77 -30.49 22.90
N ASN A 222 -10.15 -30.63 24.18
CA ASN A 222 -10.39 -29.51 25.10
C ASN A 222 -9.28 -28.45 25.13
N GLN A 223 -8.00 -28.84 25.04
CA GLN A 223 -6.86 -27.91 25.06
C GLN A 223 -6.87 -26.87 23.93
N LEU A 224 -7.50 -27.19 22.79
CA LEU A 224 -7.58 -26.30 21.63
C LEU A 224 -8.89 -25.51 21.59
N LEU A 225 -9.90 -25.95 22.32
CA LEU A 225 -11.22 -25.33 22.33
C LEU A 225 -11.24 -24.11 23.25
N SER A 226 -12.35 -23.39 23.16
CA SER A 226 -12.67 -22.28 24.06
C SER A 226 -13.70 -22.77 25.05
N ASP A 227 -13.55 -22.36 26.30
CA ASP A 227 -14.52 -22.64 27.36
C ASP A 227 -15.74 -21.69 27.27
N ILE A 228 -15.68 -20.69 26.39
CA ILE A 228 -16.72 -19.67 26.23
C ILE A 228 -17.85 -20.21 25.34
N VAL A 229 -18.97 -20.54 25.97
CA VAL A 229 -20.18 -21.00 25.29
C VAL A 229 -21.14 -19.84 24.97
N ASP A 230 -21.20 -18.83 25.84
CA ASP A 230 -22.13 -17.70 25.66
C ASP A 230 -21.69 -16.76 24.52
N HIS A 231 -22.62 -16.49 23.60
CA HIS A 231 -22.42 -15.56 22.49
C HIS A 231 -22.32 -14.10 22.97
N ASN A 232 -22.89 -13.76 24.12
CA ASN A 232 -22.83 -12.42 24.70
C ASN A 232 -21.41 -11.94 24.99
N TYR A 233 -20.46 -12.85 25.20
CA TYR A 233 -19.04 -12.51 25.36
C TYR A 233 -18.50 -11.68 24.17
N PHE A 234 -19.02 -11.92 22.96
CA PHE A 234 -18.61 -11.22 21.74
C PHE A 234 -19.35 -9.89 21.52
N TYR A 235 -20.01 -9.33 22.54
CA TYR A 235 -20.60 -8.00 22.44
C TYR A 235 -19.56 -6.95 22.01
N LEU A 236 -19.91 -6.18 20.97
CA LEU A 236 -19.03 -5.27 20.21
C LEU A 236 -17.83 -5.91 19.50
N PHE A 237 -17.56 -7.20 19.72
CA PHE A 237 -16.44 -7.92 19.12
C PHE A 237 -16.87 -8.90 18.02
N GLN A 238 -18.17 -8.93 17.72
CA GLN A 238 -18.77 -9.63 16.58
C GLN A 238 -18.46 -8.95 15.24
N LEU A 239 -18.66 -9.69 14.13
CA LEU A 239 -18.35 -9.22 12.78
C LEU A 239 -19.08 -7.92 12.42
N GLN A 240 -20.37 -7.81 12.76
CA GLN A 240 -21.19 -6.64 12.44
C GLN A 240 -20.64 -5.38 13.11
N SER A 241 -20.33 -5.44 14.41
CA SER A 241 -19.73 -4.33 15.15
C SER A 241 -18.37 -3.91 14.59
N LEU A 242 -17.55 -4.88 14.15
CA LEU A 242 -16.25 -4.62 13.51
C LEU A 242 -16.39 -4.02 12.09
N TYR A 243 -17.46 -4.34 11.35
CA TYR A 243 -17.78 -3.67 10.09
C TYR A 243 -18.17 -2.22 10.32
N THR A 244 -18.99 -1.97 11.33
CA THR A 244 -19.40 -0.63 11.74
C THR A 244 -18.21 0.21 12.19
N ALA A 245 -17.32 -0.35 13.01
CA ALA A 245 -16.07 0.28 13.41
C ALA A 245 -15.24 0.70 12.18
N LYS A 246 -15.10 -0.18 11.18
CA LYS A 246 -14.41 0.13 9.93
C LYS A 246 -15.10 1.24 9.13
N ALA A 247 -16.43 1.22 9.05
CA ALA A 247 -17.21 2.17 8.26
C ALA A 247 -17.11 3.59 8.84
N LEU A 248 -17.14 3.70 10.17
CA LEU A 248 -17.05 4.96 10.91
C LEU A 248 -15.62 5.45 11.17
N ASN A 249 -14.60 4.72 10.70
CA ASN A 249 -13.18 4.97 11.03
C ASN A 249 -12.90 5.01 12.55
N MET A 250 -13.60 4.15 13.32
CA MET A 250 -13.44 4.02 14.77
C MET A 250 -12.75 2.69 15.13
N ALA A 251 -12.12 2.66 16.30
CA ALA A 251 -11.44 1.48 16.80
C ALA A 251 -11.96 1.12 18.19
N ILE A 252 -12.30 -0.16 18.35
CA ILE A 252 -12.67 -0.76 19.63
C ILE A 252 -11.38 -1.12 20.38
N PRO A 253 -11.30 -0.95 21.71
CA PRO A 253 -10.17 -1.46 22.49
C PRO A 253 -9.94 -2.96 22.25
N GLY A 254 -8.70 -3.33 21.90
CA GLY A 254 -8.37 -4.71 21.51
C GLY A 254 -8.81 -5.13 20.09
N GLY A 255 -9.57 -4.28 19.40
CA GLY A 255 -10.04 -4.50 18.04
C GLY A 255 -9.04 -4.05 16.94
N PRO A 256 -9.39 -4.29 15.67
CA PRO A 256 -8.56 -3.96 14.51
C PRO A 256 -8.73 -2.50 14.10
N LYS A 257 -7.67 -1.89 13.55
CA LYS A 257 -7.71 -0.55 12.94
C LYS A 257 -7.70 -0.64 11.42
N PHE A 258 -8.49 0.20 10.75
CA PHE A 258 -8.61 0.24 9.29
C PHE A 258 -8.23 1.60 8.72
N GLU A 259 -8.12 1.66 7.40
CA GLU A 259 -8.10 2.96 6.71
C GLU A 259 -9.53 3.50 6.61
N PRO A 260 -9.72 4.83 6.68
CA PRO A 260 -11.03 5.45 6.53
C PRO A 260 -11.66 5.06 5.20
N LEU A 261 -12.93 4.63 5.25
CA LEU A 261 -13.68 4.24 4.05
C LEU A 261 -14.04 5.47 3.20
N TYR A 262 -14.48 6.53 3.86
CA TYR A 262 -14.78 7.82 3.26
C TYR A 262 -13.73 8.82 3.75
N ARG A 263 -13.03 9.48 2.82
CA ARG A 263 -12.04 10.53 3.11
C ARG A 263 -12.58 11.93 2.80
N ASP A 264 -13.86 12.00 2.48
CA ASP A 264 -14.56 13.19 2.02
C ASP A 264 -14.95 14.12 3.18
N ILE A 265 -14.66 13.74 4.42
CA ILE A 265 -14.76 14.62 5.59
C ILE A 265 -13.42 15.35 5.66
N PHE A 266 -13.33 16.46 4.93
CA PHE A 266 -12.31 17.45 5.27
C PHE A 266 -12.81 18.15 6.55
N GLU A 267 -11.92 18.34 7.53
CA GLU A 267 -12.25 19.08 8.76
C GLU A 267 -12.77 20.50 8.47
N GLU A 268 -12.49 21.01 7.26
CA GLU A 268 -12.96 22.29 6.72
C GLU A 268 -14.46 22.31 6.31
N ASP A 269 -15.10 21.15 6.12
CA ASP A 269 -16.52 21.05 5.68
C ASP A 269 -17.51 20.86 6.85
N GLU A 270 -17.04 20.73 8.10
CA GLU A 270 -17.94 20.79 9.28
C GLU A 270 -18.22 22.26 9.59
N ASP A 271 -19.14 22.85 8.82
CA ASP A 271 -19.64 24.21 9.07
C ASP A 271 -20.08 24.33 10.53
N TRP A 272 -19.63 25.40 11.20
CA TRP A 272 -20.09 25.73 12.55
C TRP A 272 -21.60 25.96 12.51
N ASN A 273 -22.34 25.01 13.09
CA ASN A 273 -23.79 25.00 13.13
C ASN A 273 -24.26 25.29 14.56
N GLU A 274 -25.46 25.89 14.68
CA GLU A 274 -26.07 26.13 16.00
C GLU A 274 -26.24 24.86 16.85
N PHE A 275 -26.34 23.68 16.21
CA PHE A 275 -26.45 22.39 16.90
C PHE A 275 -25.14 21.93 17.56
N ASN A 276 -23.99 22.37 17.06
CA ASN A 276 -22.67 21.98 17.56
C ASN A 276 -22.07 23.02 18.52
N ASP A 277 -22.85 24.05 18.91
CA ASP A 277 -22.43 25.06 19.86
C ASP A 277 -22.19 24.45 21.26
N ILE A 278 -20.98 24.64 21.78
CA ILE A 278 -20.56 24.11 23.08
C ILE A 278 -21.43 24.63 24.23
N ASN A 279 -21.99 25.83 24.11
CA ASN A 279 -22.83 26.43 25.16
C ASN A 279 -24.22 25.77 25.26
N LYS A 280 -24.68 25.11 24.19
CA LYS A 280 -25.99 24.44 24.13
C LYS A 280 -25.90 22.94 24.47
N ILE A 281 -24.70 22.37 24.53
CA ILE A 281 -24.48 20.93 24.74
C ILE A 281 -24.17 20.65 26.21
N ILE A 282 -25.04 19.91 26.89
CA ILE A 282 -24.80 19.44 28.26
C ILE A 282 -23.94 18.18 28.24
N ILE A 283 -22.65 18.31 28.56
CA ILE A 283 -21.73 17.17 28.67
C ILE A 283 -21.78 16.58 30.09
N ARG A 284 -22.71 15.65 30.32
CA ARG A 284 -22.76 14.88 31.59
C ARG A 284 -21.76 13.72 31.60
N GLN A 285 -21.69 13.01 30.49
CA GLN A 285 -20.78 11.88 30.27
C GLN A 285 -20.21 11.98 28.86
N GLN A 286 -18.93 11.65 28.72
CA GLN A 286 -18.29 11.65 27.41
C GLN A 286 -18.82 10.51 26.55
N ILE A 287 -19.25 10.82 25.33
CA ILE A 287 -19.71 9.82 24.37
C ILE A 287 -18.49 9.02 23.88
N ARG A 288 -18.40 7.76 24.34
CA ARG A 288 -17.32 6.83 23.98
C ARG A 288 -17.52 6.21 22.59
N SER A 289 -16.44 5.70 22.00
CA SER A 289 -16.49 5.03 20.69
C SER A 289 -17.34 3.75 20.72
N GLU A 290 -17.42 3.08 21.86
CA GLU A 290 -18.30 1.92 22.04
C GLU A 290 -19.77 2.27 21.83
N TYR A 291 -20.22 3.44 22.31
CA TYR A 291 -21.60 3.91 22.11
C TYR A 291 -21.88 4.21 20.64
N LYS A 292 -20.91 4.84 19.97
CA LYS A 292 -20.97 5.13 18.53
C LYS A 292 -21.01 3.86 17.67
N ILE A 293 -20.53 2.72 18.17
CA ILE A 293 -20.58 1.44 17.46
C ILE A 293 -21.81 0.62 17.85
N ALA A 294 -22.20 0.66 19.13
CA ALA A 294 -23.40 -0.02 19.64
C ALA A 294 -24.67 0.56 19.02
N PHE A 295 -24.78 1.88 18.98
CA PHE A 295 -25.93 2.62 18.47
C PHE A 295 -25.48 3.59 17.37
N PRO A 296 -25.13 3.07 16.19
CA PRO A 296 -24.43 3.84 15.17
C PRO A 296 -25.27 4.93 14.52
N PHE A 297 -26.60 4.77 14.49
CA PHE A 297 -27.51 5.77 13.94
C PHE A 297 -27.81 6.92 14.90
N LEU A 298 -27.59 6.74 16.20
CA LEU A 298 -27.91 7.72 17.23
C LEU A 298 -26.75 8.70 17.46
N TYR A 299 -25.53 8.17 17.62
CA TYR A 299 -24.37 8.96 18.06
C TYR A 299 -23.42 9.42 16.95
N ASN A 300 -23.75 9.15 15.67
CA ASN A 300 -22.91 9.57 14.54
C ASN A 300 -23.70 10.40 13.55
N SER A 301 -23.06 11.46 13.05
CA SER A 301 -23.50 12.15 11.84
C SER A 301 -23.18 11.28 10.61
N ARG A 302 -24.16 11.12 9.71
CA ARG A 302 -24.01 10.41 8.42
C ARG A 302 -23.47 8.96 8.52
N PRO A 303 -24.15 8.04 9.23
CA PRO A 303 -23.74 6.63 9.32
C PRO A 303 -23.90 5.90 7.97
N ARG A 304 -22.81 5.75 7.19
CA ARG A 304 -22.81 5.08 5.87
C ARG A 304 -22.19 3.69 5.95
N SER A 305 -22.78 2.70 5.27
CA SER A 305 -22.25 1.31 5.19
C SER A 305 -22.07 0.62 6.56
N VAL A 306 -22.89 0.99 7.54
CA VAL A 306 -22.90 0.45 8.90
C VAL A 306 -23.72 -0.85 8.94
N ALA A 307 -23.32 -1.81 9.78
CA ALA A 307 -24.06 -3.04 10.05
C ALA A 307 -24.66 -3.04 11.46
N ILE A 308 -25.93 -3.45 11.58
CA ILE A 308 -26.61 -3.62 12.87
C ILE A 308 -26.30 -5.02 13.41
N ALA A 309 -26.09 -5.11 14.71
CA ALA A 309 -25.76 -6.34 15.39
C ALA A 309 -26.81 -6.63 16.47
N PRO A 310 -27.10 -7.91 16.79
CA PRO A 310 -27.97 -8.26 17.91
C PRO A 310 -27.42 -7.65 19.21
N TYR A 311 -28.32 -7.04 19.99
CA TYR A 311 -27.94 -6.36 21.22
C TYR A 311 -27.56 -7.36 22.32
N HIS A 312 -28.40 -8.37 22.55
CA HIS A 312 -28.21 -9.37 23.60
C HIS A 312 -28.87 -10.70 23.21
N TYR A 313 -28.25 -11.80 23.60
CA TYR A 313 -28.80 -13.16 23.56
C TYR A 313 -29.20 -13.59 24.99
N PRO A 314 -30.16 -14.51 25.17
CA PRO A 314 -30.45 -15.07 26.49
C PRO A 314 -29.17 -15.57 27.17
N ALA A 315 -28.93 -15.16 28.42
CA ALA A 315 -27.73 -15.54 29.15
C ALA A 315 -27.67 -17.07 29.29
N ASN A 316 -26.54 -17.66 28.92
CA ASN A 316 -26.35 -19.09 29.07
C ASN A 316 -26.00 -19.42 30.52
N VAL A 317 -26.81 -20.27 31.17
CA VAL A 317 -26.66 -20.68 32.57
C VAL A 317 -26.30 -22.17 32.68
N PHE A 318 -25.67 -22.72 31.65
CA PHE A 318 -25.19 -24.10 31.67
C PHE A 318 -24.04 -24.29 32.66
N ILE A 319 -24.21 -25.24 33.57
CA ILE A 319 -23.20 -25.64 34.55
C ILE A 319 -22.55 -26.93 34.05
N LYS A 320 -21.23 -26.90 33.92
CA LYS A 320 -20.48 -28.07 33.51
C LYS A 320 -20.11 -28.89 34.75
N GLN A 321 -20.56 -30.14 34.78
CA GLN A 321 -20.14 -31.12 35.78
C GLN A 321 -18.82 -31.76 35.34
N ASP A 322 -17.78 -31.63 36.17
CA ASP A 322 -16.48 -32.26 35.91
C ASP A 322 -16.30 -33.60 36.68
N ASN A 323 -17.11 -33.84 37.72
CA ASN A 323 -17.05 -35.07 38.52
C ASN A 323 -18.15 -36.06 38.09
N PRO A 324 -17.79 -37.26 37.58
CA PRO A 324 -18.76 -38.25 37.09
C PRO A 324 -19.50 -38.99 38.21
N GLU A 325 -19.02 -38.93 39.46
CA GLU A 325 -19.67 -39.58 40.61
C GLU A 325 -20.98 -38.90 41.04
N ILE A 326 -21.18 -37.64 40.65
CA ILE A 326 -22.36 -36.88 41.03
C ILE A 326 -23.50 -37.20 40.06
N PRO A 327 -24.74 -37.40 40.53
CA PRO A 327 -25.88 -37.64 39.63
C PRO A 327 -26.05 -36.54 38.57
N THR A 328 -26.44 -36.94 37.36
CA THR A 328 -26.65 -36.06 36.20
C THR A 328 -27.51 -34.85 36.55
N TYR A 329 -28.69 -35.09 37.12
CA TYR A 329 -29.62 -34.05 37.55
C TYR A 329 -29.43 -33.80 39.03
N ASN A 330 -28.61 -32.81 39.36
CA ASN A 330 -28.34 -32.39 40.72
C ASN A 330 -28.69 -30.90 40.92
N PHE A 331 -28.90 -30.52 42.17
CA PHE A 331 -28.96 -29.12 42.56
C PHE A 331 -27.54 -28.65 42.87
N ASP A 332 -26.85 -28.14 41.85
CA ASP A 332 -25.46 -27.69 41.98
C ASP A 332 -25.32 -26.54 43.00
N PRO A 333 -24.24 -26.50 43.81
CA PRO A 333 -24.01 -25.43 44.78
C PRO A 333 -23.98 -24.01 44.20
N VAL A 334 -23.72 -23.86 42.90
CA VAL A 334 -23.75 -22.57 42.19
C VAL A 334 -25.18 -22.05 42.01
N ILE A 335 -26.19 -22.93 42.05
CA ILE A 335 -27.60 -22.56 41.91
C ILE A 335 -28.11 -21.96 43.22
N ASN A 336 -28.74 -20.78 43.13
CA ASN A 336 -29.35 -20.14 44.29
C ASN A 336 -30.51 -20.98 44.84
N PRO A 337 -30.56 -21.29 46.15
CA PRO A 337 -31.61 -22.12 46.75
C PRO A 337 -32.99 -21.45 46.64
N ILE A 338 -34.02 -22.28 46.41
CA ILE A 338 -35.41 -21.82 46.34
C ILE A 338 -35.93 -21.58 47.77
N SER A 339 -36.35 -20.35 48.08
CA SER A 339 -36.85 -20.00 49.42
C SER A 339 -38.22 -20.62 49.72
N ALA A 340 -38.29 -21.51 50.71
CA ALA A 340 -39.51 -22.24 51.08
C ALA A 340 -40.71 -21.35 51.47
N TYR A 341 -40.48 -20.15 52.04
CA TYR A 341 -41.56 -19.24 52.46
C TYR A 341 -42.42 -18.72 51.27
N ARG A 342 -41.84 -18.61 50.07
CA ARG A 342 -42.57 -18.22 48.85
C ARG A 342 -43.44 -19.35 48.30
N THR A 343 -43.10 -20.60 48.59
CA THR A 343 -43.83 -21.79 48.14
C THR A 343 -45.03 -22.08 49.03
N GLN A 344 -44.89 -21.87 50.34
CA GLN A 344 -45.98 -22.06 51.32
C GLN A 344 -47.08 -21.00 51.19
N SER A 345 -46.72 -19.74 50.88
CA SER A 345 -47.68 -18.63 50.74
C SER A 345 -48.55 -18.67 49.48
N ARG A 346 -48.25 -19.57 48.52
CA ARG A 346 -49.00 -19.76 47.27
C ARG A 346 -49.80 -21.06 47.21
N LYS A 347 -49.81 -21.87 48.28
CA LYS A 347 -50.84 -22.90 48.41
C LYS A 347 -52.19 -22.19 48.54
N ILE A 348 -52.84 -21.95 47.41
CA ILE A 348 -54.31 -21.95 47.38
C ILE A 348 -54.62 -23.39 47.79
N ASP A 349 -55.19 -23.57 48.97
CA ASP A 349 -55.75 -24.85 49.41
C ASP A 349 -56.88 -25.21 48.45
N VAL A 350 -56.53 -25.72 47.27
CA VAL A 350 -57.36 -26.70 46.59
C VAL A 350 -56.97 -28.03 47.24
N GLN A 351 -57.38 -28.19 48.50
CA GLN A 351 -57.55 -29.53 49.07
C GLN A 351 -58.72 -30.11 48.28
N ILE A 352 -58.42 -30.81 47.18
CA ILE A 352 -59.37 -31.76 46.63
C ILE A 352 -59.39 -32.88 47.67
N ASP A 353 -60.50 -33.08 48.36
CA ASP A 353 -60.69 -34.28 49.17
C ASP A 353 -60.66 -35.46 48.21
N ASP A 354 -59.63 -36.31 48.29
CA ASP A 354 -59.48 -37.51 47.44
C ASP A 354 -60.71 -38.43 47.51
N SER A 355 -61.57 -38.27 48.52
CA SER A 355 -62.85 -38.96 48.69
C SER A 355 -64.02 -38.49 47.80
N GLU A 356 -63.92 -37.35 47.12
CA GLU A 356 -64.97 -36.87 46.18
C GLU A 356 -64.69 -37.25 44.70
N LEU A 357 -63.52 -37.84 44.41
CA LEU A 357 -63.12 -38.28 43.07
C LEU A 357 -63.14 -39.81 42.96
N ASP A 358 -64.31 -40.40 42.67
CA ASP A 358 -64.45 -41.81 42.24
C ASP A 358 -63.93 -42.02 40.80
N ILE A 359 -62.69 -41.60 40.51
CA ILE A 359 -62.00 -41.90 39.25
C ILE A 359 -60.94 -42.95 39.56
N GLU A 360 -61.35 -44.22 39.53
CA GLU A 360 -60.40 -45.33 39.59
C GLU A 360 -59.57 -45.35 38.31
N ILE A 361 -58.30 -45.00 38.47
CA ILE A 361 -57.29 -45.13 37.43
C ILE A 361 -57.11 -46.63 37.16
N GLY A 362 -57.53 -47.12 35.99
CA GLY A 362 -57.47 -48.56 35.70
C GLY A 362 -56.06 -49.14 35.83
N ASP A 363 -55.97 -50.40 36.27
CA ASP A 363 -54.73 -51.11 36.66
C ASP A 363 -53.58 -51.11 35.62
N GLY A 364 -53.86 -50.74 34.36
CA GLY A 364 -52.85 -50.59 33.30
C GLY A 364 -52.26 -49.18 33.15
N PHE A 365 -52.68 -48.20 33.95
CA PHE A 365 -52.23 -46.81 33.84
C PHE A 365 -50.98 -46.57 34.69
N VAL A 366 -49.83 -46.75 34.04
CA VAL A 366 -48.49 -46.51 34.59
C VAL A 366 -47.90 -45.27 33.91
N PRO A 367 -46.99 -44.51 34.55
CA PRO A 367 -46.24 -43.44 33.85
C PRO A 367 -45.63 -43.96 32.54
N LEU A 368 -45.72 -43.16 31.47
CA LEU A 368 -45.32 -43.53 30.10
C LEU A 368 -43.92 -44.17 29.97
N LEU A 369 -42.99 -43.84 30.87
CA LEU A 369 -41.61 -44.30 30.90
C LEU A 369 -41.23 -44.87 32.28
N GLY A 370 -42.18 -45.48 32.99
CA GLY A 370 -41.95 -46.04 34.34
C GLY A 370 -40.91 -47.18 34.40
N GLU A 371 -40.68 -47.88 33.29
CA GLU A 371 -39.70 -48.97 33.19
C GLU A 371 -38.25 -48.49 32.96
N THR A 372 -38.04 -47.25 32.52
CA THR A 372 -36.71 -46.72 32.16
C THR A 372 -36.14 -45.81 33.24
N GLU A 373 -34.85 -45.94 33.52
CA GLU A 373 -34.15 -45.04 34.46
C GLU A 373 -34.06 -43.60 33.91
N LEU A 374 -33.96 -42.62 34.82
CA LEU A 374 -33.97 -41.20 34.46
C LEU A 374 -32.68 -40.74 33.75
N SER A 375 -31.53 -41.35 34.06
CA SER A 375 -30.26 -41.01 33.44
C SER A 375 -29.30 -42.20 33.39
N ASP A 376 -28.80 -42.49 32.19
CA ASP A 376 -27.69 -43.41 31.94
C ASP A 376 -26.33 -42.74 32.23
N GLU A 377 -25.26 -43.54 32.32
CA GLU A 377 -23.87 -43.07 32.51
C GLU A 377 -23.43 -42.02 31.46
N GLN A 378 -23.97 -42.09 30.24
CA GLN A 378 -23.61 -41.18 29.14
C GLN A 378 -24.41 -39.88 29.11
N THR A 379 -25.42 -39.72 29.98
CA THR A 379 -26.36 -38.59 29.93
C THR A 379 -25.67 -37.26 30.20
N THR A 380 -24.88 -37.17 31.27
CA THR A 380 -24.13 -35.96 31.65
C THR A 380 -23.21 -35.48 30.54
N ALA A 381 -22.41 -36.38 29.97
CA ALA A 381 -21.48 -36.06 28.90
C ALA A 381 -22.22 -35.70 27.60
N SER A 382 -23.39 -36.30 27.33
CA SER A 382 -24.23 -35.94 26.18
C SER A 382 -24.86 -34.56 26.30
N ILE A 383 -25.30 -34.17 27.50
CA ILE A 383 -25.81 -32.81 27.77
C ILE A 383 -24.70 -31.79 27.55
N ALA A 384 -23.46 -32.09 27.98
CA ALA A 384 -22.31 -31.22 27.74
C ALA A 384 -22.02 -31.01 26.25
N LEU A 385 -22.23 -32.03 25.40
CA LEU A 385 -22.05 -31.90 23.95
C LEU A 385 -23.05 -30.94 23.28
N LEU A 386 -24.24 -30.74 23.86
CA LEU A 386 -25.23 -29.80 23.33
C LEU A 386 -24.68 -28.36 23.32
N TRP A 387 -23.90 -28.03 24.34
CA TRP A 387 -23.24 -26.74 24.53
C TRP A 387 -21.81 -26.68 23.97
N ALA A 388 -21.35 -27.74 23.32
CA ALA A 388 -20.01 -27.78 22.74
C ALA A 388 -19.93 -26.94 21.45
N PRO A 389 -18.74 -26.38 21.13
CA PRO A 389 -18.54 -25.64 19.89
C PRO A 389 -18.65 -26.57 18.67
N THR A 390 -19.13 -26.02 17.54
CA THR A 390 -19.06 -26.75 16.26
C THR A 390 -17.61 -27.14 15.97
N PRO A 391 -17.29 -28.41 15.65
CA PRO A 391 -18.18 -29.46 15.16
C PRO A 391 -18.76 -30.43 16.22
N PHE A 392 -18.45 -30.26 17.51
CA PHE A 392 -18.71 -31.28 18.53
C PHE A 392 -20.19 -31.45 18.89
N ASN A 393 -21.00 -30.40 18.70
CA ASN A 393 -22.45 -30.42 18.88
C ASN A 393 -23.24 -31.15 17.77
N GLN A 394 -22.57 -31.75 16.78
CA GLN A 394 -23.20 -32.45 15.66
C GLN A 394 -22.82 -33.93 15.63
N ARG A 395 -23.82 -34.83 15.48
CA ARG A 395 -23.59 -36.28 15.29
C ARG A 395 -23.26 -36.68 13.86
N THR A 396 -23.73 -35.90 12.88
CA THR A 396 -23.52 -36.16 11.46
C THR A 396 -22.92 -34.95 10.77
N GLY A 397 -22.07 -35.19 9.77
CA GLY A 397 -21.42 -34.11 9.06
C GLY A 397 -20.77 -34.54 7.75
N LYS A 398 -20.18 -33.55 7.07
CA LYS A 398 -19.34 -33.78 5.89
C LYS A 398 -17.88 -33.73 6.28
N THR A 399 -17.08 -34.56 5.64
CA THR A 399 -15.63 -34.45 5.77
C THR A 399 -15.17 -33.16 5.11
N ARG A 400 -14.15 -32.54 5.70
CA ARG A 400 -13.57 -31.28 5.21
C ARG A 400 -12.14 -31.51 4.80
N ARG A 401 -11.58 -30.59 4.02
CA ARG A 401 -10.15 -30.64 3.72
C ARG A 401 -9.37 -30.25 4.98
N ALA A 402 -8.25 -30.91 5.25
CA ALA A 402 -7.44 -30.65 6.45
C ALA A 402 -7.12 -29.16 6.65
N PHE A 403 -6.69 -28.46 5.60
CA PHE A 403 -6.36 -27.04 5.68
C PHE A 403 -7.58 -26.09 5.69
N ASP A 404 -8.80 -26.57 5.46
CA ASP A 404 -10.01 -25.74 5.63
C ASP A 404 -10.40 -25.58 7.11
N ILE A 405 -9.88 -26.42 8.01
CA ILE A 405 -10.17 -26.42 9.46
C ILE A 405 -9.22 -25.44 10.19
N PRO A 406 -9.72 -24.38 10.85
CA PRO A 406 -8.88 -23.43 11.56
C PRO A 406 -8.80 -23.67 13.07
N LEU A 407 -7.84 -24.47 13.50
CA LEU A 407 -7.64 -24.82 14.92
C LEU A 407 -7.48 -23.60 15.85
N VAL A 408 -6.71 -22.58 15.43
CA VAL A 408 -6.39 -21.38 16.25
C VAL A 408 -7.37 -20.22 16.06
N ALA A 409 -8.38 -20.37 15.20
CA ALA A 409 -9.32 -19.28 14.92
C ALA A 409 -10.11 -18.79 16.15
N PRO A 410 -10.60 -19.66 17.04
CA PRO A 410 -11.30 -19.20 18.25
C PRO A 410 -10.42 -18.28 19.10
N TRP A 411 -9.14 -18.59 19.25
CA TRP A 411 -8.26 -17.93 20.21
C TRP A 411 -8.09 -16.43 19.93
N PHE A 412 -7.92 -16.03 18.66
CA PHE A 412 -7.76 -14.61 18.32
C PHE A 412 -9.08 -13.88 18.05
N LYS A 413 -10.20 -14.60 17.97
CA LYS A 413 -11.55 -14.01 17.93
C LYS A 413 -12.00 -13.57 19.32
N GLU A 414 -11.40 -14.10 20.37
CA GLU A 414 -11.63 -13.67 21.74
C GLU A 414 -10.81 -12.43 22.08
N ARG A 415 -11.18 -11.76 23.17
CA ARG A 415 -10.38 -10.65 23.71
C ARG A 415 -9.06 -11.20 24.24
N CYS A 416 -7.98 -10.49 23.94
CA CYS A 416 -6.65 -10.83 24.41
C CYS A 416 -6.51 -10.47 25.89
N ASN A 417 -5.85 -11.34 26.69
CA ASN A 417 -5.57 -11.04 28.10
C ASN A 417 -4.69 -9.76 28.20
N PRO A 418 -5.07 -8.76 29.01
CA PRO A 418 -4.30 -7.52 29.15
C PRO A 418 -2.89 -7.73 29.70
N GLN A 419 -2.63 -8.82 30.44
CA GLN A 419 -1.29 -9.16 30.96
C GLN A 419 -0.30 -9.54 29.85
N TYR A 420 -0.78 -9.90 28.65
CA TYR A 420 0.08 -10.29 27.55
C TYR A 420 0.90 -9.09 27.03
N PRO A 421 2.14 -9.30 26.56
CA PRO A 421 2.99 -8.23 26.06
C PRO A 421 2.39 -7.58 24.80
N VAL A 422 2.71 -6.31 24.57
CA VAL A 422 2.23 -5.49 23.43
C VAL A 422 2.37 -6.22 22.10
N LYS A 423 3.50 -6.91 21.90
CA LYS A 423 3.79 -7.70 20.70
C LYS A 423 2.70 -8.72 20.37
N VAL A 424 2.19 -9.43 21.38
CA VAL A 424 1.12 -10.45 21.23
C VAL A 424 -0.22 -9.74 21.01
N ARG A 425 -0.53 -8.70 21.78
CA ARG A 425 -1.78 -7.92 21.63
C ARG A 425 -1.94 -7.35 20.21
N VAL A 426 -0.85 -6.84 19.61
CA VAL A 426 -0.83 -6.37 18.22
C VAL A 426 -1.05 -7.51 17.22
N SER A 427 -0.52 -8.71 17.49
CA SER A 427 -0.74 -9.88 16.64
C SER A 427 -2.20 -10.35 16.67
N TYR A 428 -2.86 -10.34 17.82
CA TYR A 428 -4.31 -10.58 17.93
C TYR A 428 -5.09 -9.59 17.05
N GLN A 429 -4.83 -8.28 17.20
CA GLN A 429 -5.48 -7.24 16.39
C GLN A 429 -5.27 -7.43 14.89
N LYS A 430 -4.06 -7.82 14.45
CA LYS A 430 -3.75 -8.05 13.02
C LYS A 430 -4.45 -9.30 12.47
N LEU A 431 -4.51 -10.39 13.23
CA LEU A 431 -5.21 -11.60 12.82
C LEU A 431 -6.71 -11.34 12.72
N LEU A 432 -7.27 -10.62 13.69
CA LEU A 432 -8.66 -10.20 13.68
C LEU A 432 -8.95 -9.24 12.50
N LYS A 433 -8.04 -8.30 12.19
CA LYS A 433 -8.11 -7.47 10.96
C LYS A 433 -8.17 -8.33 9.70
N CYS A 434 -7.32 -9.35 9.60
CA CYS A 434 -7.33 -10.28 8.46
C CYS A 434 -8.65 -11.05 8.36
N TRP A 435 -9.21 -11.48 9.48
CA TRP A 435 -10.51 -12.17 9.53
C TRP A 435 -11.65 -11.27 9.05
N VAL A 436 -11.74 -10.04 9.56
CA VAL A 436 -12.77 -9.05 9.15
C VAL A 436 -12.65 -8.70 7.68
N LEU A 437 -11.43 -8.50 7.14
CA LEU A 437 -11.26 -8.21 5.71
C LEU A 437 -11.65 -9.40 4.82
N ASN A 438 -11.39 -10.64 5.28
CA ASN A 438 -11.78 -11.83 4.54
C ASN A 438 -13.30 -12.02 4.52
N SER A 439 -14.00 -11.68 5.61
CA SER A 439 -15.47 -11.78 5.67
C SER A 439 -16.15 -10.63 4.92
N LEU A 440 -15.65 -9.39 5.05
CA LEU A 440 -16.21 -8.21 4.41
C LEU A 440 -16.16 -8.30 2.88
N HIS A 441 -15.06 -8.80 2.31
CA HIS A 441 -14.90 -8.94 0.86
C HIS A 441 -15.34 -10.32 0.34
N LYS A 442 -16.01 -11.14 1.15
CA LYS A 442 -16.50 -12.46 0.74
C LYS A 442 -17.64 -12.28 -0.26
N ARG A 443 -17.37 -12.58 -1.54
CA ARG A 443 -18.41 -12.70 -2.58
C ARG A 443 -18.85 -14.14 -2.72
N LYS A 444 -20.13 -14.37 -3.01
CA LYS A 444 -20.63 -15.70 -3.36
C LYS A 444 -19.84 -16.22 -4.58
N PRO A 445 -19.31 -17.45 -4.55
CA PRO A 445 -18.56 -18.00 -5.69
C PRO A 445 -19.48 -18.09 -6.91
N LYS A 446 -19.02 -17.57 -8.05
CA LYS A 446 -19.77 -17.67 -9.32
C LYS A 446 -19.86 -19.14 -9.74
N CYS A 447 -21.03 -19.59 -10.17
CA CYS A 447 -21.18 -20.90 -10.80
C CYS A 447 -20.31 -20.95 -12.07
N GLN A 448 -19.40 -21.92 -12.13
CA GLN A 448 -18.49 -22.13 -13.26
C GLN A 448 -18.49 -23.61 -13.65
N ASN A 449 -18.22 -23.91 -14.92
CA ASN A 449 -18.05 -25.28 -15.37
C ASN A 449 -16.86 -25.92 -14.64
N LYS A 450 -17.10 -27.07 -14.01
CA LYS A 450 -16.09 -27.79 -13.23
C LYS A 450 -15.01 -28.35 -14.18
N ARG A 451 -13.86 -27.67 -14.24
CA ARG A 451 -12.69 -28.12 -15.00
C ARG A 451 -11.73 -28.88 -14.08
N ASN A 452 -11.71 -30.21 -14.20
CA ASN A 452 -10.83 -31.07 -13.40
C ASN A 452 -9.53 -31.36 -14.17
N LEU A 453 -8.48 -30.56 -13.94
CA LEU A 453 -7.21 -30.66 -14.66
C LEU A 453 -6.59 -32.08 -14.60
N LEU A 454 -6.48 -32.66 -13.41
CA LEU A 454 -5.85 -33.97 -13.23
C LEU A 454 -6.69 -35.10 -13.84
N LYS A 455 -8.02 -34.99 -13.86
CA LYS A 455 -8.89 -35.95 -14.57
C LYS A 455 -8.69 -35.86 -16.09
N ALA A 456 -8.53 -34.65 -16.61
CA ALA A 456 -8.22 -34.45 -18.03
C ALA A 456 -6.85 -35.05 -18.39
N PHE A 457 -5.84 -34.90 -17.54
CA PHE A 457 -4.54 -35.55 -17.73
C PHE A 457 -4.63 -37.07 -17.65
N GLN A 458 -5.34 -37.62 -16.65
CA GLN A 458 -5.54 -39.06 -16.50
C GLN A 458 -6.19 -39.69 -17.73
N ALA A 459 -7.13 -39.00 -18.37
CA ALA A 459 -7.78 -39.47 -19.61
C ALA A 459 -6.83 -39.56 -20.80
N THR A 460 -5.71 -38.81 -20.81
CA THR A 460 -4.74 -38.88 -21.91
C THR A 460 -3.84 -40.11 -21.79
N LYS A 461 -3.34 -40.60 -22.92
CA LYS A 461 -2.35 -41.69 -22.92
C LYS A 461 -1.03 -41.35 -22.23
N PHE A 462 -0.69 -40.06 -22.07
CA PHE A 462 0.61 -39.61 -21.58
C PHE A 462 0.81 -39.71 -20.07
N PHE A 463 -0.27 -39.97 -19.32
CA PHE A 463 -0.22 -40.08 -17.86
C PHE A 463 -0.67 -41.46 -17.39
N GLN A 464 0.02 -41.96 -16.36
CA GLN A 464 -0.30 -43.20 -15.68
C GLN A 464 -0.50 -42.96 -14.18
N LEU A 465 -1.26 -43.85 -13.54
CA LEU A 465 -1.57 -43.81 -12.11
C LEU A 465 -0.68 -44.82 -11.39
N THR A 466 -0.19 -44.50 -10.20
CA THR A 466 0.50 -45.43 -9.30
C THR A 466 0.29 -44.98 -7.84
N GLU A 467 0.72 -45.79 -6.88
CA GLU A 467 0.73 -45.47 -5.45
C GLU A 467 2.17 -45.52 -4.96
N ILE A 468 2.65 -44.41 -4.39
CA ILE A 468 4.03 -44.28 -3.87
C ILE A 468 4.02 -43.57 -2.53
N ASP A 469 5.13 -43.66 -1.80
CA ASP A 469 5.33 -42.89 -0.57
C ASP A 469 5.40 -41.39 -0.86
N TRP A 470 4.92 -40.57 0.08
CA TRP A 470 4.95 -39.12 -0.02
C TRP A 470 6.38 -38.57 -0.12
N VAL A 471 7.34 -39.15 0.64
CA VAL A 471 8.75 -38.72 0.60
C VAL A 471 9.36 -39.01 -0.77
N GLU A 472 9.07 -40.19 -1.34
CA GLU A 472 9.46 -40.55 -2.70
C GLU A 472 8.91 -39.54 -3.72
N CYS A 473 7.62 -39.20 -3.61
CA CYS A 473 6.99 -38.20 -4.48
C CYS A 473 7.66 -36.81 -4.35
N GLY A 474 8.02 -36.41 -3.12
CA GLY A 474 8.69 -35.13 -2.86
C GLY A 474 10.09 -35.05 -3.48
N LEU A 475 10.90 -36.10 -3.32
CA LEU A 475 12.23 -36.20 -3.92
C LEU A 475 12.16 -36.17 -5.46
N GLN A 476 11.17 -36.86 -6.03
CA GLN A 476 10.91 -36.84 -7.48
C GLN A 476 10.57 -35.43 -7.98
N ILE A 477 9.67 -34.70 -7.31
CA ILE A 477 9.29 -33.34 -7.70
C ILE A 477 10.48 -32.37 -7.54
N ALA A 478 11.31 -32.54 -6.50
CA ALA A 478 12.53 -31.74 -6.33
C ALA A 478 13.51 -31.94 -7.48
N ARG A 479 13.79 -33.19 -7.84
CA ARG A 479 14.67 -33.55 -8.97
C ARG A 479 14.12 -33.04 -10.30
N GLN A 480 12.81 -33.20 -10.55
CA GLN A 480 12.12 -32.66 -11.73
C GLN A 480 12.26 -31.13 -11.81
N GLY A 481 11.98 -30.42 -10.71
CA GLY A 481 12.08 -28.97 -10.65
C GLY A 481 13.50 -28.46 -10.92
N TYR A 482 14.50 -29.12 -10.34
CA TYR A 482 15.91 -28.83 -10.61
C TYR A 482 16.24 -29.01 -12.10
N ASN A 483 15.93 -30.19 -12.65
CA ASN A 483 16.19 -30.51 -14.05
C ASN A 483 15.50 -29.52 -15.01
N MET A 484 14.25 -29.14 -14.75
CA MET A 484 13.53 -28.18 -15.59
C MET A 484 14.16 -26.79 -15.59
N LEU A 485 14.55 -26.29 -14.41
CA LEU A 485 15.20 -24.98 -14.29
C LEU A 485 16.60 -24.99 -14.91
N ASN A 486 17.35 -26.07 -14.69
CA ASN A 486 18.68 -26.22 -15.26
C ASN A 486 18.63 -26.34 -16.80
N LEU A 487 17.70 -27.14 -17.33
CA LEU A 487 17.44 -27.21 -18.79
C LEU A 487 17.10 -25.83 -19.38
N LEU A 488 16.41 -24.97 -18.63
CA LEU A 488 16.08 -23.62 -19.10
C LEU A 488 17.32 -22.70 -19.13
N ILE A 489 18.24 -22.86 -18.18
CA ILE A 489 19.54 -22.16 -18.15
C ILE A 489 20.37 -22.59 -19.37
N HIS A 490 20.51 -23.89 -19.59
CA HIS A 490 21.23 -24.45 -20.73
C HIS A 490 20.57 -24.10 -22.06
N ARG A 491 19.24 -24.12 -22.17
CA ARG A 491 18.51 -23.73 -23.40
C ARG A 491 18.77 -22.27 -23.81
N LYS A 492 19.09 -21.40 -22.85
CA LYS A 492 19.48 -20.01 -23.10
C LYS A 492 20.98 -19.80 -23.32
N ASN A 493 21.77 -20.87 -23.29
CA ASN A 493 23.23 -20.87 -23.39
C ASN A 493 23.85 -19.94 -22.32
N LEU A 494 23.56 -20.24 -21.05
CA LEU A 494 24.04 -19.50 -19.88
C LEU A 494 24.99 -20.37 -19.03
N ASN A 495 26.07 -20.87 -19.63
CA ASN A 495 27.00 -21.83 -19.02
C ASN A 495 27.79 -21.26 -17.82
N TYR A 496 27.79 -19.95 -17.64
CA TYR A 496 28.46 -19.25 -16.54
C TYR A 496 27.55 -19.05 -15.31
N LEU A 497 26.37 -19.67 -15.30
CA LEU A 497 25.48 -19.74 -14.15
C LEU A 497 25.37 -21.19 -13.69
N HIS A 498 25.54 -21.41 -12.39
CA HIS A 498 25.30 -22.68 -11.72
C HIS A 498 24.04 -22.58 -10.87
N LEU A 499 23.17 -23.57 -10.98
CA LEU A 499 22.04 -23.76 -10.07
C LEU A 499 22.44 -24.91 -9.15
N ASP A 500 22.49 -24.65 -7.84
CA ASP A 500 22.76 -25.70 -6.86
C ASP A 500 21.48 -26.48 -6.50
N TYR A 501 21.62 -27.60 -5.77
CA TYR A 501 20.49 -28.49 -5.45
C TYR A 501 19.54 -27.91 -4.40
N ASN A 502 19.98 -26.90 -3.65
CA ASN A 502 19.17 -26.07 -2.76
C ASN A 502 18.55 -24.84 -3.47
N PHE A 503 18.60 -24.81 -4.81
CA PHE A 503 17.98 -23.82 -5.68
C PHE A 503 18.53 -22.39 -5.53
N GLN A 504 19.78 -22.21 -5.13
CA GLN A 504 20.50 -20.97 -5.28
C GLN A 504 21.15 -20.90 -6.67
N LEU A 505 21.17 -19.69 -7.24
CA LEU A 505 21.70 -19.42 -8.57
C LEU A 505 22.93 -18.56 -8.39
N LYS A 506 24.11 -19.14 -8.63
CA LYS A 506 25.41 -18.53 -8.40
C LYS A 506 26.11 -18.33 -9.75
N PRO A 507 26.78 -17.19 -9.99
CA PRO A 507 27.65 -17.06 -11.15
C PRO A 507 28.94 -17.84 -10.91
N VAL A 508 29.38 -18.62 -11.90
CA VAL A 508 30.62 -19.41 -11.83
C VAL A 508 31.86 -18.50 -11.89
N LYS A 509 31.73 -17.38 -12.59
CA LYS A 509 32.77 -16.35 -12.77
C LYS A 509 32.17 -14.95 -12.69
N THR A 510 32.99 -13.93 -12.56
CA THR A 510 32.56 -12.54 -12.70
C THR A 510 32.02 -12.28 -14.11
N LEU A 511 30.75 -11.86 -14.20
CA LEU A 511 30.06 -11.71 -15.48
C LEU A 511 30.37 -10.36 -16.14
N THR A 512 30.63 -10.39 -17.45
CA THR A 512 30.69 -9.16 -18.26
C THR A 512 29.33 -8.45 -18.31
N THR A 513 29.29 -7.18 -18.69
CA THR A 513 28.01 -6.43 -18.82
C THR A 513 27.05 -7.06 -19.83
N LYS A 514 27.57 -7.68 -20.90
CA LYS A 514 26.78 -8.42 -21.92
C LYS A 514 26.20 -9.71 -21.35
N GLU A 515 27.03 -10.51 -20.67
CA GLU A 515 26.58 -11.73 -19.99
C GLU A 515 25.53 -11.40 -18.92
N ARG A 516 25.77 -10.39 -18.07
CA ARG A 516 24.83 -9.94 -17.03
C ARG A 516 23.48 -9.49 -17.60
N LYS A 517 23.48 -8.76 -18.73
CA LYS A 517 22.23 -8.35 -19.40
C LYS A 517 21.48 -9.57 -19.97
N LYS A 518 22.20 -10.56 -20.52
CA LYS A 518 21.62 -11.79 -21.09
C LYS A 518 21.06 -12.74 -20.02
N SER A 519 21.77 -12.86 -18.90
CA SER A 519 21.48 -13.81 -17.81
C SER A 519 20.48 -13.31 -16.79
N ARG A 520 20.07 -12.04 -16.88
CA ARG A 520 19.05 -11.44 -16.00
C ARG A 520 17.69 -12.10 -16.19
N PHE A 521 17.41 -13.09 -15.35
CA PHE A 521 16.09 -13.71 -15.28
C PHE A 521 15.05 -12.77 -14.65
N GLY A 522 13.79 -12.99 -15.03
CA GLY A 522 12.65 -12.24 -14.47
C GLY A 522 12.03 -12.95 -13.28
N ASN A 523 10.98 -12.33 -12.73
CA ASN A 523 10.28 -12.83 -11.54
C ASN A 523 9.69 -14.23 -11.72
N ALA A 524 9.30 -14.64 -12.93
CA ALA A 524 8.73 -15.96 -13.20
C ALA A 524 9.69 -17.10 -12.82
N PHE A 525 10.95 -16.99 -13.24
CA PHE A 525 11.99 -17.98 -12.97
C PHE A 525 12.33 -18.01 -11.49
N HIS A 526 12.66 -16.84 -10.92
CA HIS A 526 13.09 -16.76 -9.54
C HIS A 526 11.98 -17.10 -8.54
N LEU A 527 10.73 -16.72 -8.79
CA LEU A 527 9.63 -17.07 -7.89
C LEU A 527 9.34 -18.57 -7.92
N CYS A 528 9.41 -19.23 -9.09
CA CYS A 528 9.29 -20.68 -9.19
C CYS A 528 10.42 -21.39 -8.44
N ARG A 529 11.66 -20.94 -8.64
CA ARG A 529 12.85 -21.43 -7.95
C ARG A 529 12.72 -21.35 -6.43
N GLU A 530 12.28 -20.21 -5.89
CA GLU A 530 12.12 -20.06 -4.44
C GLU A 530 10.95 -20.89 -3.85
N ILE A 531 9.90 -21.16 -4.64
CA ILE A 531 8.83 -22.08 -4.21
C ILE A 531 9.34 -23.53 -4.17
N LEU A 532 10.16 -23.93 -5.16
CA LEU A 532 10.86 -25.20 -5.16
C LEU A 532 11.79 -25.32 -3.95
N ARG A 533 12.52 -24.25 -3.61
CA ARG A 533 13.34 -24.21 -2.39
C ARG A 533 12.51 -24.44 -1.12
N LEU A 534 11.36 -23.77 -0.97
CA LEU A 534 10.47 -23.98 0.16
C LEU A 534 9.99 -25.43 0.27
N MET A 535 9.60 -26.03 -0.86
CA MET A 535 9.16 -27.41 -0.93
C MET A 535 10.30 -28.38 -0.58
N LYS A 536 11.50 -28.16 -1.14
CA LYS A 536 12.70 -28.95 -0.86
C LYS A 536 13.03 -28.97 0.62
N LEU A 537 13.03 -27.81 1.30
CA LEU A 537 13.26 -27.72 2.74
C LEU A 537 12.25 -28.54 3.57
N ALA A 538 10.97 -28.53 3.18
CA ALA A 538 9.95 -29.34 3.85
C ALA A 538 10.18 -30.84 3.60
N CYS A 539 10.46 -31.23 2.34
CA CYS A 539 10.72 -32.62 1.97
C CYS A 539 11.98 -33.16 2.66
N ASP A 540 13.09 -32.42 2.64
CA ASP A 540 14.35 -32.79 3.28
C ASP A 540 14.23 -32.97 4.79
N SER A 541 13.34 -32.20 5.43
CA SER A 541 13.06 -32.39 6.86
C SER A 541 12.45 -33.77 7.11
N HIS A 542 11.51 -34.20 6.27
CA HIS A 542 10.95 -35.56 6.33
C HIS A 542 11.97 -36.64 5.93
N VAL A 543 12.86 -36.37 4.97
CA VAL A 543 13.93 -37.31 4.60
C VAL A 543 14.85 -37.56 5.80
N GLN A 544 15.27 -36.51 6.50
CA GLN A 544 16.12 -36.64 7.69
C GLN A 544 15.44 -37.40 8.84
N TYR A 545 14.12 -37.25 9.00
CA TYR A 545 13.33 -38.07 9.93
C TYR A 545 13.29 -39.55 9.51
N ARG A 546 13.10 -39.82 8.22
CA ARG A 546 13.05 -41.19 7.69
C ARG A 546 14.40 -41.90 7.68
N LEU A 547 15.51 -41.16 7.64
CA LEU A 547 16.85 -41.72 7.81
C LEU A 547 17.22 -42.02 9.28
N GLY A 548 16.36 -41.66 10.24
CA GLY A 548 16.65 -41.86 11.67
C GLY A 548 17.55 -40.78 12.30
N ASN A 549 17.95 -39.74 11.54
CA ASN A 549 18.84 -38.69 12.03
C ASN A 549 18.16 -37.69 12.98
N ILE A 550 16.83 -37.58 12.88
CA ILE A 550 16.02 -36.58 13.58
C ILE A 550 14.77 -37.26 14.14
N ASP A 551 14.40 -36.91 15.37
CA ASP A 551 13.20 -37.35 16.07
C ASP A 551 11.91 -36.67 15.55
N ALA A 552 10.75 -37.31 15.68
CA ALA A 552 9.44 -36.81 15.26
C ALA A 552 9.10 -35.43 15.88
N PHE A 553 9.46 -35.19 17.15
CA PHE A 553 9.26 -33.88 17.77
C PHE A 553 10.14 -32.78 17.15
N GLN A 554 11.39 -33.13 16.81
CA GLN A 554 12.32 -32.23 16.13
C GLN A 554 11.87 -31.94 14.69
N LEU A 555 11.33 -32.94 13.98
CA LEU A 555 10.68 -32.76 12.68
C LEU A 555 9.52 -31.75 12.78
N ALA A 556 8.64 -31.92 13.76
CA ALA A 556 7.51 -31.01 13.95
C ALA A 556 7.94 -29.57 14.25
N ASP A 557 8.92 -29.36 15.13
CA ASP A 557 9.51 -28.03 15.40
C ASP A 557 10.25 -27.47 14.16
N GLY A 558 10.90 -28.33 13.38
CA GLY A 558 11.53 -28.01 12.12
C GLY A 558 10.55 -27.47 11.09
N LEU A 559 9.45 -28.18 10.85
CA LEU A 559 8.37 -27.74 9.96
C LEU A 559 7.73 -26.44 10.44
N GLN A 560 7.51 -26.31 11.75
CA GLN A 560 7.03 -25.06 12.35
C GLN A 560 7.98 -23.90 12.05
N TYR A 561 9.29 -24.14 12.18
CA TYR A 561 10.30 -23.15 11.90
C TYR A 561 10.30 -22.74 10.42
N VAL A 562 10.31 -23.71 9.49
CA VAL A 562 10.27 -23.45 8.04
C VAL A 562 9.07 -22.56 7.68
N PHE A 563 7.85 -22.95 8.08
CA PHE A 563 6.65 -22.19 7.72
C PHE A 563 6.53 -20.85 8.46
N SER A 564 7.13 -20.70 9.63
CA SER A 564 7.20 -19.42 10.35
C SER A 564 8.24 -18.45 9.76
N HIS A 565 9.33 -19.00 9.21
CA HIS A 565 10.52 -18.25 8.80
C HIS A 565 10.81 -18.29 7.29
N VAL A 566 9.81 -18.52 6.44
CA VAL A 566 9.98 -18.53 4.97
C VAL A 566 10.69 -17.29 4.44
N GLY A 567 10.46 -16.10 5.02
CA GLY A 567 11.15 -14.88 4.60
C GLY A 567 12.66 -14.83 4.92
N LEU A 568 13.15 -15.72 5.80
CA LEU A 568 14.56 -15.87 6.14
C LEU A 568 15.18 -17.05 5.37
N VAL A 569 14.51 -18.21 5.38
CA VAL A 569 15.03 -19.43 4.76
C VAL A 569 14.93 -19.39 3.23
N THR A 570 14.04 -18.54 2.69
CA THR A 570 13.91 -18.27 1.25
C THR A 570 14.05 -16.77 0.95
N GLY A 571 14.09 -16.42 -0.34
CA GLY A 571 14.11 -15.05 -0.85
C GLY A 571 12.83 -14.62 -1.58
N MET A 572 11.71 -15.33 -1.43
CA MET A 572 10.49 -15.13 -2.23
C MET A 572 9.96 -13.68 -2.27
N TYR A 573 10.09 -12.93 -1.17
CA TYR A 573 9.59 -11.55 -1.04
C TYR A 573 10.29 -10.58 -2.01
N ARG A 574 11.52 -10.88 -2.45
CA ARG A 574 12.26 -10.04 -3.42
C ARG A 574 11.61 -10.05 -4.79
N TYR A 575 11.06 -11.20 -5.20
CA TYR A 575 10.44 -11.40 -6.51
C TYR A 575 8.92 -11.15 -6.50
N LYS A 576 8.30 -11.20 -5.32
CA LYS A 576 6.90 -10.78 -5.11
C LYS A 576 6.69 -10.22 -3.70
N TYR A 577 6.79 -8.90 -3.56
CA TYR A 577 6.72 -8.24 -2.24
C TYR A 577 5.37 -8.39 -1.52
N ARG A 578 4.25 -8.57 -2.24
CA ARG A 578 2.93 -8.80 -1.63
C ARG A 578 2.89 -10.01 -0.67
N LEU A 579 3.85 -10.94 -0.81
CA LEU A 579 4.10 -12.06 0.10
C LEU A 579 4.33 -11.64 1.56
N MET A 580 4.75 -10.39 1.80
CA MET A 580 4.90 -9.83 3.14
C MET A 580 3.59 -9.90 3.96
N ARG A 581 2.43 -10.02 3.30
CA ARG A 581 1.16 -10.33 3.97
C ARG A 581 1.22 -11.68 4.69
N GLN A 582 1.63 -12.74 4.00
CA GLN A 582 1.75 -14.09 4.56
C GLN A 582 2.84 -14.19 5.62
N ILE A 583 4.02 -13.62 5.36
CA ILE A 583 5.13 -13.65 6.33
C ILE A 583 4.72 -12.98 7.65
N ARG A 584 4.04 -11.81 7.58
CA ARG A 584 3.53 -11.14 8.79
C ARG A 584 2.47 -11.98 9.50
N MET A 585 1.55 -12.58 8.75
CA MET A 585 0.52 -13.47 9.32
C MET A 585 1.12 -14.69 10.03
N CYS A 586 2.14 -15.34 9.46
CA CYS A 586 2.83 -16.45 10.13
C CYS A 586 3.55 -16.01 11.40
N LYS A 587 4.16 -14.81 11.41
CA LYS A 587 4.73 -14.23 12.63
C LYS A 587 3.66 -13.95 13.69
N ASP A 588 2.52 -13.42 13.29
CA ASP A 588 1.40 -13.15 14.21
C ASP A 588 0.85 -14.47 14.80
N LEU A 589 0.65 -15.50 13.98
CA LEU A 589 0.27 -16.84 14.44
C LEU A 589 1.30 -17.43 15.39
N LYS A 590 2.60 -17.29 15.09
CA LYS A 590 3.69 -17.73 15.96
C LYS A 590 3.59 -17.09 17.34
N HIS A 591 3.30 -15.79 17.43
CA HIS A 591 3.17 -15.11 18.71
C HIS A 591 2.00 -15.65 19.54
N VAL A 592 0.83 -15.83 18.91
CA VAL A 592 -0.37 -16.38 19.57
C VAL A 592 -0.11 -17.80 20.08
N ILE A 593 0.44 -18.67 19.22
CA ILE A 593 0.71 -20.07 19.55
C ILE A 593 1.76 -20.16 20.66
N TYR A 594 2.88 -19.44 20.55
CA TYR A 594 3.99 -19.57 21.50
C TYR A 594 3.62 -19.06 22.88
N TYR A 595 2.82 -17.99 22.96
CA TYR A 595 2.42 -17.44 24.25
C TYR A 595 1.39 -18.31 24.96
N ARG A 596 0.56 -19.07 24.23
CA ARG A 596 -0.34 -20.06 24.84
C ARG A 596 0.37 -21.39 25.15
N PHE A 597 1.33 -21.80 24.30
CA PHE A 597 2.08 -23.05 24.44
C PHE A 597 3.09 -23.03 25.59
N ASN A 598 3.85 -21.92 25.73
CA ASN A 598 4.89 -21.76 26.75
C ASN A 598 4.33 -21.17 28.06
N THR A 599 3.27 -21.77 28.57
CA THR A 599 2.60 -21.38 29.82
C THR A 599 2.78 -22.46 30.89
N GLY A 600 2.78 -22.04 32.16
CA GLY A 600 2.98 -22.92 33.31
C GLY A 600 4.43 -23.45 33.38
N PRO A 601 4.65 -24.78 33.45
CA PRO A 601 5.98 -25.36 33.61
C PRO A 601 6.82 -25.34 32.31
N VAL A 602 6.21 -24.99 31.16
CA VAL A 602 6.89 -25.00 29.85
C VAL A 602 7.61 -23.67 29.61
N GLY A 603 8.94 -23.69 29.60
CA GLY A 603 9.78 -22.51 29.40
C GLY A 603 9.87 -21.97 27.96
N LYS A 604 10.55 -20.83 27.81
CA LYS A 604 10.90 -20.26 26.51
C LYS A 604 12.04 -21.08 25.88
N GLY A 605 11.87 -21.50 24.63
CA GLY A 605 12.86 -22.31 23.92
C GLY A 605 12.30 -22.92 22.63
N PRO A 606 13.15 -23.59 21.82
CA PRO A 606 12.69 -24.46 20.73
C PRO A 606 11.86 -25.64 21.27
N GLY A 607 11.21 -26.41 20.38
CA GLY A 607 10.34 -27.52 20.75
C GLY A 607 8.85 -27.23 20.63
N VAL A 608 8.47 -26.29 19.75
CA VAL A 608 7.05 -25.99 19.46
C VAL A 608 6.71 -26.55 18.08
N GLY A 609 6.10 -27.73 18.03
CA GLY A 609 5.81 -28.46 16.78
C GLY A 609 4.45 -28.17 16.12
N PHE A 610 3.73 -27.12 16.54
CA PHE A 610 2.35 -26.87 16.11
C PHE A 610 2.24 -26.11 14.76
N TRP A 611 2.59 -26.78 13.66
CA TRP A 611 2.82 -26.15 12.34
C TRP A 611 1.60 -25.95 11.45
N THR A 612 0.48 -26.60 11.74
CA THR A 612 -0.76 -26.59 10.94
C THR A 612 -1.23 -25.17 10.58
N PRO A 613 -1.29 -24.20 11.52
CA PRO A 613 -1.77 -22.85 11.20
C PRO A 613 -0.91 -22.13 10.16
N MET A 614 0.42 -22.28 10.24
CA MET A 614 1.36 -21.64 9.32
C MET A 614 1.36 -22.34 7.95
N TRP A 615 1.31 -23.67 7.94
CA TRP A 615 1.17 -24.48 6.73
C TRP A 615 -0.04 -24.05 5.88
N ARG A 616 -1.19 -23.85 6.52
CA ARG A 616 -2.42 -23.36 5.87
C ARG A 616 -2.23 -22.03 5.16
N VAL A 617 -1.50 -21.08 5.77
CA VAL A 617 -1.23 -19.76 5.16
C VAL A 617 -0.48 -19.93 3.84
N TRP A 618 0.50 -20.84 3.79
CA TRP A 618 1.28 -21.13 2.59
C TRP A 618 0.49 -21.88 1.52
N LEU A 619 -0.38 -22.82 1.90
CA LEU A 619 -1.30 -23.47 0.95
C LEU A 619 -2.28 -22.48 0.32
N PHE A 620 -2.87 -21.57 1.09
CA PHE A 620 -3.74 -20.53 0.54
C PHE A 620 -2.98 -19.54 -0.35
N PHE A 621 -1.71 -19.28 -0.05
CA PHE A 621 -0.84 -18.52 -0.93
C PHE A 621 -0.61 -19.26 -2.25
N LEU A 622 -0.27 -20.55 -2.21
CA LEU A 622 -0.05 -21.36 -3.40
C LEU A 622 -1.30 -21.43 -4.27
N ARG A 623 -2.48 -21.63 -3.67
CA ARG A 623 -3.77 -21.59 -4.38
C ARG A 623 -3.95 -20.31 -5.20
N GLY A 624 -3.52 -19.15 -4.67
CA GLY A 624 -3.62 -17.87 -5.37
C GLY A 624 -2.49 -17.57 -6.35
N ILE A 625 -1.29 -18.15 -6.14
CA ILE A 625 -0.13 -17.90 -6.99
C ILE A 625 -0.10 -18.77 -8.24
N ILE A 626 -0.70 -19.95 -8.17
CA ILE A 626 -0.68 -20.94 -9.25
C ILE A 626 -1.12 -20.33 -10.59
N PRO A 627 -2.32 -19.73 -10.75
CA PRO A 627 -2.74 -19.21 -12.06
C PRO A 627 -1.82 -18.10 -12.58
N LEU A 628 -1.23 -17.30 -11.67
CA LEU A 628 -0.30 -16.25 -12.03
C LEU A 628 1.01 -16.83 -12.58
N LEU A 629 1.57 -17.83 -11.88
CA LEU A 629 2.82 -18.47 -12.29
C LEU A 629 2.64 -19.33 -13.53
N GLU A 630 1.54 -20.04 -13.69
CA GLU A 630 1.26 -20.78 -14.93
C GLU A 630 1.25 -19.87 -16.15
N ARG A 631 0.63 -18.69 -16.03
CA ARG A 631 0.64 -17.68 -17.09
C ARG A 631 2.04 -17.13 -17.34
N TRP A 632 2.78 -16.82 -16.27
CA TRP A 632 4.12 -16.25 -16.39
C TRP A 632 5.14 -17.24 -16.97
N LEU A 633 5.11 -18.49 -16.51
CA LEU A 633 5.93 -19.58 -17.02
C LEU A 633 5.49 -19.98 -18.43
N GLY A 634 4.18 -20.03 -18.71
CA GLY A 634 3.65 -20.23 -20.05
C GLY A 634 4.18 -19.18 -21.04
N ASN A 635 4.10 -17.89 -20.70
CA ASN A 635 4.65 -16.81 -21.53
C ASN A 635 6.18 -16.87 -21.65
N LEU A 636 6.88 -17.29 -20.58
CA LEU A 636 8.32 -17.46 -20.60
C LEU A 636 8.75 -18.57 -21.55
N LEU A 637 8.06 -19.72 -21.50
CA LEU A 637 8.30 -20.88 -22.34
C LEU A 637 7.93 -20.58 -23.80
N ALA A 638 6.74 -20.04 -24.06
CA ALA A 638 6.31 -19.61 -25.39
C ALA A 638 7.35 -18.67 -26.00
N ARG A 639 7.78 -17.63 -25.28
CA ARG A 639 8.84 -16.72 -25.74
C ARG A 639 10.20 -17.39 -25.97
N THR A 640 10.49 -18.48 -25.27
CA THR A 640 11.76 -19.22 -25.41
C THR A 640 11.72 -20.17 -26.61
N PHE A 641 10.55 -20.71 -26.94
CA PHE A 641 10.36 -21.62 -28.07
C PHE A 641 9.99 -20.91 -29.38
N GLU A 642 9.08 -19.94 -29.32
CA GLU A 642 8.53 -19.20 -30.47
C GLU A 642 9.27 -17.88 -30.73
N GLY A 643 10.02 -17.37 -29.75
CA GLY A 643 10.71 -16.07 -29.84
C GLY A 643 9.87 -14.88 -29.38
N ARG A 644 10.36 -13.66 -29.61
CA ARG A 644 9.63 -12.41 -29.30
C ARG A 644 9.08 -11.79 -30.58
N HIS A 645 7.79 -11.44 -30.58
CA HIS A 645 7.22 -10.58 -31.61
C HIS A 645 7.67 -9.13 -31.41
N SER A 646 8.41 -8.56 -32.37
CA SER A 646 9.01 -7.23 -32.26
C SER A 646 8.02 -6.07 -32.42
N LYS A 647 6.93 -6.26 -33.18
CA LYS A 647 5.89 -5.25 -33.47
C LYS A 647 4.45 -5.73 -33.20
N GLY A 648 4.26 -6.85 -32.50
CA GLY A 648 2.92 -7.46 -32.36
C GLY A 648 1.94 -6.71 -31.45
N ILE A 649 2.43 -5.87 -30.52
CA ILE A 649 1.59 -5.13 -29.57
C ILE A 649 1.95 -3.64 -29.65
N SER A 650 0.97 -2.79 -29.90
CA SER A 650 1.13 -1.34 -29.86
C SER A 650 1.51 -0.90 -28.45
N LYS A 651 2.52 -0.03 -28.35
CA LYS A 651 2.99 0.48 -27.06
C LYS A 651 1.98 1.49 -26.53
N THR A 652 1.52 1.31 -25.29
CA THR A 652 0.64 2.28 -24.63
C THR A 652 1.38 3.59 -24.33
N VAL A 653 0.66 4.71 -24.44
CA VAL A 653 1.19 6.04 -24.12
C VAL A 653 1.24 6.16 -22.59
N THR A 654 2.44 6.17 -22.04
CA THR A 654 2.70 6.36 -20.61
C THR A 654 3.19 7.77 -20.35
N LYS A 655 3.26 8.20 -19.07
CA LYS A 655 3.67 9.54 -18.63
C LYS A 655 4.90 10.11 -19.36
N GLN A 656 5.91 9.27 -19.63
CA GLN A 656 7.14 9.67 -20.31
C GLN A 656 6.95 10.10 -21.78
N ARG A 657 5.90 9.62 -22.43
CA ARG A 657 5.64 9.81 -23.88
C ARG A 657 4.49 10.76 -24.17
N VAL A 658 3.82 11.29 -23.16
CA VAL A 658 2.63 12.15 -23.35
C VAL A 658 2.97 13.38 -24.19
N GLU A 659 4.04 14.11 -23.85
CA GLU A 659 4.46 15.31 -24.61
C GLU A 659 4.89 14.96 -26.04
N SER A 660 5.68 13.89 -26.23
CA SER A 660 6.14 13.47 -27.56
C SER A 660 5.01 12.96 -28.45
N GLN A 661 4.03 12.27 -27.87
CA GLN A 661 2.85 11.78 -28.58
C GLN A 661 1.94 12.94 -28.98
N PHE A 662 1.72 13.91 -28.09
CA PHE A 662 0.97 15.13 -28.40
C PHE A 662 1.60 15.87 -29.59
N ASP A 663 2.93 16.04 -29.59
CA ASP A 663 3.61 16.68 -30.73
C ASP A 663 3.52 15.86 -32.02
N LEU A 664 3.50 14.52 -31.94
CA LEU A 664 3.33 13.64 -33.09
C LEU A 664 1.91 13.78 -33.69
N GLU A 665 0.89 13.76 -32.84
CA GLU A 665 -0.52 13.91 -33.22
C GLU A 665 -0.80 15.31 -33.78
N LEU A 666 -0.26 16.36 -33.14
CA LEU A 666 -0.36 17.74 -33.62
C LEU A 666 0.24 17.89 -35.03
N ARG A 667 1.44 17.34 -35.26
CA ARG A 667 2.07 17.39 -36.58
C ARG A 667 1.28 16.60 -37.62
N ALA A 668 0.71 15.46 -37.26
CA ALA A 668 -0.12 14.68 -38.16
C ALA A 668 -1.41 15.42 -38.53
N ALA A 669 -2.09 16.04 -37.56
CA ALA A 669 -3.29 16.85 -37.80
C ALA A 669 -3.00 18.04 -38.72
N VAL A 670 -1.93 18.78 -38.44
CA VAL A 670 -1.49 19.90 -39.29
C VAL A 670 -1.16 19.42 -40.70
N MET A 671 -0.50 18.27 -40.87
CA MET A 671 -0.23 17.73 -42.21
C MET A 671 -1.50 17.36 -42.96
N SER A 672 -2.52 16.82 -42.28
CA SER A 672 -3.82 16.52 -42.90
C SER A 672 -4.45 17.80 -43.45
N ASP A 673 -4.58 18.83 -42.60
CA ASP A 673 -5.21 20.10 -42.98
C ASP A 673 -4.43 20.81 -44.11
N ILE A 674 -3.09 20.73 -44.10
CA ILE A 674 -2.27 21.29 -45.19
C ILE A 674 -2.54 20.57 -46.51
N ILE A 675 -2.59 19.23 -46.50
CA ILE A 675 -2.81 18.43 -47.71
C ILE A 675 -4.20 18.73 -48.30
N ASP A 676 -5.21 18.88 -47.44
CA ASP A 676 -6.59 19.16 -47.86
C ASP A 676 -6.74 20.58 -48.45
N MET A 677 -6.00 21.56 -47.96
CA MET A 677 -6.02 22.93 -48.51
C MET A 677 -5.21 23.12 -49.79
N MET A 678 -4.21 22.26 -50.05
CA MET A 678 -3.31 22.47 -51.18
C MET A 678 -3.93 21.98 -52.51
N PRO A 679 -3.89 22.80 -53.58
CA PRO A 679 -4.34 22.36 -54.90
C PRO A 679 -3.50 21.18 -55.40
N GLU A 680 -4.10 20.35 -56.26
CA GLU A 680 -3.61 19.01 -56.62
C GLU A 680 -2.15 18.96 -57.13
N GLY A 681 -1.63 20.06 -57.68
CA GLY A 681 -0.25 20.14 -58.21
C GLY A 681 0.88 20.49 -57.22
N VAL A 682 0.61 20.82 -55.94
CA VAL A 682 1.63 21.43 -55.04
C VAL A 682 1.98 20.56 -53.80
N ARG A 683 1.32 19.42 -53.62
CA ARG A 683 1.15 18.70 -52.34
C ARG A 683 2.42 18.20 -51.63
N ALA A 684 3.45 17.71 -52.32
CA ALA A 684 4.51 16.92 -51.67
C ALA A 684 5.71 17.72 -51.13
N ASN A 685 6.13 18.80 -51.80
CA ASN A 685 7.45 19.41 -51.53
C ASN A 685 7.42 20.50 -50.42
N LYS A 686 6.27 21.12 -50.15
CA LYS A 686 6.16 22.28 -49.22
C LYS A 686 5.73 21.92 -47.79
N ALA A 687 5.19 20.73 -47.55
CA ALA A 687 4.67 20.32 -46.24
C ALA A 687 5.73 20.37 -45.12
N LYS A 688 6.98 19.95 -45.42
CA LYS A 688 8.10 20.00 -44.46
C LYS A 688 8.44 21.43 -44.06
N THR A 689 8.46 22.37 -45.01
CA THR A 689 8.73 23.79 -44.77
C THR A 689 7.66 24.43 -43.91
N ILE A 690 6.38 24.11 -44.16
CA ILE A 690 5.26 24.61 -43.33
C ILE A 690 5.38 24.09 -41.88
N LEU A 691 5.76 22.82 -41.67
CA LEU A 691 6.01 22.30 -40.33
C LEU A 691 7.20 22.96 -39.62
N GLN A 692 8.21 23.44 -40.37
CA GLN A 692 9.29 24.26 -39.83
C GLN A 692 8.76 25.63 -39.39
N HIS A 693 7.93 26.29 -40.20
CA HIS A 693 7.26 27.53 -39.81
C HIS A 693 6.36 27.35 -38.58
N LEU A 694 5.63 26.24 -38.45
CA LEU A 694 4.86 25.93 -37.24
C LEU A 694 5.75 25.79 -36.00
N SER A 695 6.90 25.13 -36.17
CA SER A 695 7.86 24.95 -35.08
C SER A 695 8.49 26.28 -34.65
N GLU A 696 8.74 27.17 -35.60
CA GLU A 696 9.29 28.50 -35.36
C GLU A 696 8.24 29.44 -34.76
N ALA A 697 7.01 29.45 -35.27
CA ALA A 697 5.90 30.19 -34.68
C ALA A 697 5.66 29.81 -33.21
N TRP A 698 5.79 28.51 -32.86
CA TRP A 698 5.75 28.07 -31.46
C TRP A 698 6.92 28.59 -30.61
N ARG A 699 8.13 28.72 -31.17
CA ARG A 699 9.29 29.30 -30.47
C ARG A 699 9.11 30.79 -30.27
N CYS A 700 8.71 31.53 -31.32
CA CYS A 700 8.37 32.94 -31.25
C CYS A 700 7.29 33.19 -30.19
N TRP A 701 6.22 32.39 -30.19
CA TRP A 701 5.20 32.47 -29.16
C TRP A 701 5.81 32.29 -27.76
N LYS A 702 6.63 31.28 -27.49
CA LYS A 702 7.26 31.08 -26.16
C LYS A 702 8.26 32.17 -25.74
N ALA A 703 8.83 32.88 -26.71
CA ALA A 703 9.76 34.00 -26.48
C ALA A 703 9.06 35.36 -26.48
N ASN A 704 7.74 35.39 -26.71
CA ASN A 704 6.94 36.60 -26.91
C ASN A 704 7.42 37.50 -28.05
N ILE A 705 8.01 36.91 -29.09
CA ILE A 705 8.43 37.63 -30.29
C ILE A 705 7.26 37.63 -31.28
N PRO A 706 6.89 38.78 -31.88
CA PRO A 706 5.86 38.82 -32.91
C PRO A 706 6.31 38.00 -34.11
N TRP A 707 5.53 36.99 -34.47
CA TRP A 707 5.82 36.14 -35.63
C TRP A 707 5.07 36.66 -36.85
N LYS A 708 5.81 37.23 -37.81
CA LYS A 708 5.29 37.61 -39.13
C LYS A 708 6.31 37.23 -40.20
N VAL A 709 5.88 36.41 -41.16
CA VAL A 709 6.74 35.95 -42.27
C VAL A 709 6.32 36.71 -43.54
N PRO A 710 7.21 37.53 -44.13
CA PRO A 710 6.93 38.17 -45.41
C PRO A 710 6.67 37.14 -46.51
N GLY A 711 5.60 37.31 -47.28
CA GLY A 711 5.26 36.44 -48.43
C GLY A 711 4.63 35.08 -48.10
N LEU A 712 4.23 34.83 -46.85
CA LEU A 712 3.49 33.60 -46.50
C LEU A 712 1.99 33.73 -46.87
N PRO A 713 1.36 32.73 -47.51
CA PRO A 713 -0.07 32.77 -47.80
C PRO A 713 -0.92 32.86 -46.53
N ALA A 714 -1.89 33.78 -46.52
CA ALA A 714 -2.78 34.01 -45.37
C ALA A 714 -3.50 32.74 -44.84
N PRO A 715 -3.98 31.79 -45.69
CA PRO A 715 -4.59 30.56 -45.18
C PRO A 715 -3.61 29.69 -44.37
N ILE A 716 -2.34 29.62 -44.79
CA ILE A 716 -1.30 28.84 -44.09
C ILE A 716 -0.93 29.54 -42.78
N GLU A 717 -0.82 30.87 -42.80
CA GLU A 717 -0.58 31.69 -41.60
C GLU A 717 -1.67 31.43 -40.54
N ASN A 718 -2.95 31.47 -40.93
CA ASN A 718 -4.09 31.24 -40.04
C ASN A 718 -4.12 29.83 -39.45
N ILE A 719 -3.79 28.78 -40.23
CA ILE A 719 -3.67 27.41 -39.71
C ILE A 719 -2.56 27.32 -38.67
N ILE A 720 -1.39 27.88 -38.95
CA ILE A 720 -0.27 27.85 -38.01
C ILE A 720 -0.67 28.55 -36.72
N LEU A 721 -1.27 29.74 -36.78
CA LEU A 721 -1.72 30.48 -35.60
C LEU A 721 -2.78 29.71 -34.80
N ARG A 722 -3.74 29.05 -35.48
CA ARG A 722 -4.74 28.20 -34.83
C ARG A 722 -4.10 27.07 -34.03
N TYR A 723 -3.15 26.33 -34.62
CA TYR A 723 -2.49 25.21 -33.95
C TYR A 723 -1.47 25.66 -32.89
N VAL A 724 -0.82 26.81 -33.08
CA VAL A 724 0.03 27.42 -32.06
C VAL A 724 -0.80 27.85 -30.85
N LYS A 725 -1.99 28.43 -31.06
CA LYS A 725 -2.93 28.76 -29.97
C LYS A 725 -3.41 27.50 -29.24
N TYR A 726 -3.82 26.47 -29.98
CA TYR A 726 -4.19 25.19 -29.38
C TYR A 726 -3.07 24.58 -28.51
N LYS A 727 -1.82 24.63 -29.01
CA LYS A 727 -0.65 24.18 -28.25
C LYS A 727 -0.34 25.07 -27.04
N ALA A 728 -0.59 26.38 -27.15
CA ALA A 728 -0.46 27.33 -26.05
C ALA A 728 -1.46 27.02 -24.92
N ASP A 729 -2.73 26.78 -25.25
CA ASP A 729 -3.77 26.43 -24.28
C ASP A 729 -3.43 25.13 -23.54
N TYR A 730 -2.94 24.12 -24.27
CA TYR A 730 -2.44 22.89 -23.64
C TYR A 730 -1.26 23.17 -22.69
N TYR A 731 -0.32 24.02 -23.10
CA TYR A 731 0.87 24.36 -22.34
C TYR A 731 0.54 25.10 -21.03
N THR A 732 -0.36 26.08 -21.07
CA THR A 732 -0.81 26.89 -19.93
C THR A 732 -1.64 26.05 -18.96
N ASN A 733 -2.64 25.32 -19.44
CA ASN A 733 -3.46 24.44 -18.60
C ASN A 733 -2.62 23.38 -17.90
N SER A 734 -1.64 22.81 -18.61
CA SER A 734 -0.69 21.86 -18.03
C SER A 734 0.22 22.52 -16.97
N ALA A 735 0.59 23.80 -17.13
CA ALA A 735 1.35 24.54 -16.13
C ALA A 735 0.49 24.76 -14.86
N TYR A 736 -0.74 25.28 -14.99
CA TYR A 736 -1.64 25.50 -13.85
C TYR A 736 -1.97 24.21 -13.11
N TYR A 737 -2.32 23.14 -13.82
CA TYR A 737 -2.59 21.84 -13.21
C TYR A 737 -1.39 21.31 -12.40
N ASN A 738 -0.18 21.43 -12.95
CA ASN A 738 1.01 20.99 -12.22
C ASN A 738 1.36 21.93 -11.07
N ARG A 739 1.16 23.25 -11.22
CA ARG A 739 1.38 24.21 -10.14
C ARG A 739 0.48 23.92 -8.96
N GLU A 740 -0.80 23.66 -9.21
CA GLU A 740 -1.76 23.36 -8.16
C GLU A 740 -1.44 22.03 -7.44
N ARG A 741 -0.96 21.03 -8.18
CA ARG A 741 -0.47 19.78 -7.60
C ARG A 741 0.79 19.97 -6.75
N ILE A 742 1.70 20.84 -7.18
CA ILE A 742 2.91 21.18 -6.40
C ILE A 742 2.49 21.93 -5.12
N ARG A 743 1.59 22.92 -5.23
CA ARG A 743 1.07 23.70 -4.10
C ARG A 743 0.41 22.82 -3.04
N ARG A 744 -0.39 21.83 -3.44
CA ARG A 744 -1.02 20.85 -2.54
C ARG A 744 -0.07 19.79 -1.98
N GLY A 745 1.21 19.78 -2.39
CA GLY A 745 2.17 18.74 -1.98
C GLY A 745 1.88 17.35 -2.54
N ALA A 746 1.18 17.25 -3.67
CA ALA A 746 0.93 15.96 -4.32
C ALA A 746 2.23 15.34 -4.83
N THR A 747 2.24 14.02 -5.10
CA THR A 747 3.42 13.34 -5.62
C THR A 747 3.77 13.82 -7.03
N VAL A 748 4.83 14.62 -7.15
CA VAL A 748 5.30 15.23 -8.40
C VAL A 748 6.78 14.91 -8.58
N ASP A 749 7.20 14.66 -9.83
CA ASP A 749 8.60 14.36 -10.13
C ASP A 749 9.42 15.66 -10.12
N LYS A 750 10.67 15.60 -9.67
CA LYS A 750 11.59 16.74 -9.68
C LYS A 750 11.70 17.44 -11.04
N THR A 751 11.64 16.67 -12.13
CA THR A 751 11.69 17.20 -13.51
C THR A 751 10.45 18.02 -13.85
N VAL A 752 9.29 17.66 -13.31
CA VAL A 752 8.04 18.40 -13.50
C VAL A 752 8.09 19.72 -12.76
N CYS A 753 8.61 19.78 -11.52
CA CYS A 753 8.78 21.05 -10.80
C CYS A 753 9.68 22.02 -11.57
N LYS A 754 10.85 21.57 -12.05
CA LYS A 754 11.76 22.39 -12.86
C LYS A 754 11.13 22.86 -14.17
N LYS A 755 10.41 21.96 -14.87
CA LYS A 755 9.68 22.34 -16.09
C LYS A 755 8.63 23.39 -15.76
N ASN A 756 7.85 23.20 -14.70
CA ASN A 756 6.79 24.09 -14.28
C ASN A 756 7.30 25.48 -13.95
N LEU A 757 8.39 25.59 -13.18
CA LEU A 757 9.09 26.84 -12.92
C LEU A 757 9.42 27.56 -14.23
N GLY A 758 10.09 26.88 -15.16
CA GLY A 758 10.41 27.46 -16.46
C GLY A 758 9.19 27.81 -17.34
N ARG A 759 8.02 27.18 -17.13
CA ARG A 759 6.77 27.59 -17.80
C ARG A 759 6.21 28.86 -17.18
N LEU A 760 6.14 28.92 -15.84
CA LEU A 760 5.59 30.05 -15.11
C LEU A 760 6.46 31.30 -15.29
N THR A 761 7.79 31.18 -15.29
CA THR A 761 8.70 32.30 -15.60
C THR A 761 8.40 32.91 -16.97
N ARG A 762 8.14 32.08 -17.99
CA ARG A 762 7.78 32.58 -19.34
C ARG A 762 6.41 33.23 -19.38
N LEU A 763 5.43 32.69 -18.64
CA LEU A 763 4.08 33.26 -18.59
C LEU A 763 4.10 34.60 -17.85
N PHE A 764 4.86 34.70 -16.75
CA PHE A 764 5.08 35.94 -16.03
C PHE A 764 5.71 37.00 -16.93
N LEU A 765 6.84 36.69 -17.58
CA LEU A 765 7.52 37.64 -18.47
C LEU A 765 6.66 38.11 -19.64
N LYS A 766 5.77 37.26 -20.16
CA LYS A 766 4.82 37.64 -21.20
C LYS A 766 3.80 38.66 -20.71
N GLN A 767 3.21 38.38 -19.55
CA GLN A 767 2.26 39.28 -18.91
C GLN A 767 2.94 40.62 -18.58
N GLU A 768 4.20 40.57 -18.15
CA GLU A 768 4.97 41.77 -17.81
C GLU A 768 5.26 42.64 -19.03
N GLN A 769 5.69 42.04 -20.14
CA GLN A 769 5.88 42.77 -21.39
C GLN A 769 4.59 43.40 -21.92
N GLU A 770 3.46 42.71 -21.78
CA GLU A 770 2.15 43.25 -22.16
C GLU A 770 1.73 44.42 -21.26
N ARG A 771 1.98 44.32 -19.95
CA ARG A 771 1.73 45.39 -18.98
C ARG A 771 2.53 46.65 -19.31
N GLN A 772 3.84 46.52 -19.56
CA GLN A 772 4.71 47.63 -19.92
C GLN A 772 4.31 48.28 -21.26
N HIS A 773 3.98 47.47 -22.27
CA HIS A 773 3.47 47.98 -23.54
C HIS A 773 2.17 48.75 -23.38
N ASN A 774 1.24 48.27 -22.55
CA ASN A 774 -0.01 48.96 -22.27
C ASN A 774 0.23 50.29 -21.55
N PHE A 775 1.16 50.36 -20.61
CA PHE A 775 1.52 51.63 -19.98
C PHE A 775 2.01 52.68 -20.99
N MET A 776 2.93 52.30 -21.88
CA MET A 776 3.43 53.21 -22.91
C MET A 776 2.35 53.63 -23.92
N LYS A 777 1.36 52.77 -24.14
CA LYS A 777 0.23 53.02 -25.04
C LYS A 777 -0.84 53.91 -24.42
N ASP A 778 -1.20 53.62 -23.17
CA ASP A 778 -2.31 54.27 -22.46
C ASP A 778 -1.86 55.57 -21.74
N GLY A 779 -0.56 55.72 -21.49
CA GLY A 779 0.03 56.82 -20.73
C GLY A 779 0.07 56.57 -19.21
N PRO A 780 0.59 57.54 -18.42
CA PRO A 780 0.61 57.44 -16.96
C PRO A 780 -0.77 57.18 -16.36
N TYR A 781 -0.91 56.11 -15.56
CA TYR A 781 -2.16 55.79 -14.87
C TYR A 781 -2.51 56.77 -13.74
N LEU A 782 -1.52 57.52 -13.25
CA LEU A 782 -1.71 58.55 -12.23
C LEU A 782 -2.13 59.86 -12.91
N THR A 783 -3.21 60.47 -12.41
CA THR A 783 -3.62 61.78 -12.91
C THR A 783 -2.61 62.84 -12.49
N THR A 784 -2.46 63.88 -13.31
CA THR A 784 -1.54 64.98 -13.00
C THR A 784 -1.94 65.73 -11.72
N GLU A 785 -3.24 65.80 -11.42
CA GLU A 785 -3.77 66.40 -10.18
C GLU A 785 -3.34 65.61 -8.95
N ASP A 786 -3.53 64.28 -8.97
CA ASP A 786 -3.12 63.40 -7.88
C ASP A 786 -1.60 63.42 -7.67
N ALA A 787 -0.83 63.44 -8.75
CA ALA A 787 0.63 63.54 -8.69
C ALA A 787 1.10 64.84 -8.01
N VAL A 788 0.47 65.98 -8.33
CA VAL A 788 0.75 67.27 -7.70
C VAL A 788 0.32 67.26 -6.23
N ALA A 789 -0.81 66.65 -5.90
CA ALA A 789 -1.26 66.49 -4.52
C ALA A 789 -0.26 65.68 -3.67
N ILE A 790 0.22 64.54 -4.19
CA ILE A 790 1.23 63.70 -3.53
C ILE A 790 2.54 64.48 -3.33
N TYR A 791 3.02 65.17 -4.38
CA TYR A 791 4.24 65.94 -4.33
C TYR A 791 4.16 67.09 -3.31
N THR A 792 3.09 67.88 -3.35
CA THR A 792 2.89 69.01 -2.42
C THR A 792 2.70 68.55 -0.97
N ALA A 793 2.04 67.42 -0.73
CA ALA A 793 1.92 66.81 0.60
C ALA A 793 3.30 66.44 1.16
N LEU A 794 4.17 65.83 0.34
CA LEU A 794 5.53 65.49 0.75
C LEU A 794 6.38 66.74 1.06
N VAL A 795 6.30 67.78 0.23
CA VAL A 795 7.03 69.05 0.48
C VAL A 795 6.63 69.62 1.84
N ARG A 796 5.32 69.73 2.12
CA ARG A 796 4.81 70.20 3.41
C ARG A 796 5.28 69.33 4.59
N TRP A 797 5.32 68.01 4.40
CA TRP A 797 5.84 67.09 5.43
C TRP A 797 7.32 67.36 5.74
N LEU A 798 8.16 67.42 4.71
CA LEU A 798 9.59 67.64 4.86
C LEU A 798 9.91 69.01 5.46
N GLU A 799 9.18 70.06 5.06
CA GLU A 799 9.27 71.40 5.65
C GLU A 799 8.88 71.39 7.14
N SER A 800 7.79 70.72 7.51
CA SER A 800 7.35 70.61 8.92
C SER A 800 8.40 69.93 9.81
N ARG A 801 9.17 69.00 9.23
CA ARG A 801 10.26 68.27 9.89
C ARG A 801 11.59 69.03 9.84
N LYS A 802 11.66 70.19 9.17
CA LYS A 802 12.89 70.94 8.89
C LYS A 802 13.97 70.04 8.29
N PHE A 803 13.57 69.15 7.38
CA PHE A 803 14.47 68.18 6.79
C PHE A 803 15.49 68.87 5.88
N ILE A 804 16.76 68.46 6.02
CA ILE A 804 17.84 68.92 5.15
C ILE A 804 18.16 67.78 4.19
N HIS A 805 18.12 68.05 2.89
CA HIS A 805 18.41 67.04 1.86
C HIS A 805 19.81 66.42 2.03
N ILE A 806 19.90 65.12 1.82
CA ILE A 806 21.12 64.30 1.89
C ILE A 806 22.06 64.76 0.77
N PRO A 807 23.27 65.25 1.11
CA PRO A 807 24.22 65.72 0.13
C PRO A 807 24.86 64.53 -0.60
N TYR A 808 25.47 64.84 -1.74
CA TYR A 808 26.37 63.93 -2.40
C TYR A 808 27.55 63.54 -1.49
N PRO A 809 28.03 62.26 -1.46
CA PRO A 809 29.17 61.84 -0.65
C PRO A 809 30.42 62.71 -0.93
N PRO A 810 30.87 63.54 0.01
CA PRO A 810 31.99 64.45 -0.24
C PRO A 810 33.28 63.66 -0.48
N VAL A 811 34.24 64.23 -1.22
CA VAL A 811 35.51 63.54 -1.58
C VAL A 811 36.21 63.00 -0.32
N ASN A 812 36.25 63.80 0.75
CA ASN A 812 36.83 63.44 2.05
C ASN A 812 35.74 63.24 3.12
N TYR A 813 34.97 62.16 3.04
CA TYR A 813 33.97 61.84 4.07
C TYR A 813 34.56 60.95 5.17
N LYS A 814 34.30 61.31 6.42
CA LYS A 814 34.89 60.65 7.61
C LYS A 814 34.54 59.17 7.74
N HIS A 815 33.36 58.75 7.28
CA HIS A 815 32.83 57.40 7.48
C HIS A 815 32.86 56.52 6.22
N ASP A 816 33.44 57.00 5.12
CA ASP A 816 33.37 56.32 3.81
C ASP A 816 33.93 54.91 3.84
N THR A 817 35.13 54.73 4.41
CA THR A 817 35.79 53.44 4.48
C THR A 817 34.98 52.44 5.30
N LYS A 818 34.32 52.89 6.38
CA LYS A 818 33.47 52.03 7.23
C LYS A 818 32.21 51.58 6.50
N LEU A 819 31.51 52.51 5.84
CA LEU A 819 30.31 52.19 5.05
C LEU A 819 30.66 51.26 3.88
N PHE A 820 31.81 51.48 3.25
CA PHE A 820 32.29 50.64 2.17
C PHE A 820 32.65 49.22 2.61
N LEU A 821 33.33 49.06 3.76
CA LEU A 821 33.61 47.73 4.32
C LEU A 821 32.33 46.96 4.65
N LEU A 822 31.34 47.60 5.28
CA LEU A 822 30.03 46.99 5.56
C LEU A 822 29.31 46.54 4.27
N ALA A 823 29.40 47.35 3.20
CA ALA A 823 28.84 47.00 1.90
C ALA A 823 29.53 45.76 1.30
N LEU A 824 30.87 45.69 1.36
CA LEU A 824 31.63 44.55 0.85
C LEU A 824 31.40 43.27 1.68
N GLU A 825 31.23 43.37 3.00
CA GLU A 825 30.87 42.24 3.86
C GLU A 825 29.52 41.64 3.46
N ARG A 826 28.48 42.47 3.30
CA ARG A 826 27.14 42.02 2.84
C ARG A 826 27.19 41.28 1.50
N LEU A 827 27.97 41.78 0.54
CA LEU A 827 28.13 41.11 -0.76
C LEU A 827 28.88 39.77 -0.65
N LYS A 828 29.89 39.70 0.22
CA LYS A 828 30.68 38.48 0.44
C LYS A 828 29.87 37.37 1.11
N GLU A 829 29.00 37.71 2.06
CA GLU A 829 28.16 36.74 2.79
C GLU A 829 27.26 35.90 1.85
N ALA A 830 26.76 36.51 0.77
CA ALA A 830 25.90 35.84 -0.22
C ALA A 830 26.54 34.60 -0.88
N TYR A 831 27.89 34.53 -0.89
CA TYR A 831 28.65 33.45 -1.52
C TYR A 831 29.30 32.48 -0.54
N SER A 832 29.26 32.75 0.77
CA SER A 832 29.93 31.92 1.79
C SER A 832 29.43 30.48 1.83
N VAL A 833 28.19 30.22 1.39
CA VAL A 833 27.55 28.88 1.43
C VAL A 833 27.77 28.08 0.13
N LYS A 834 28.06 28.75 -1.00
CA LYS A 834 28.09 28.11 -2.32
C LYS A 834 29.45 27.49 -2.61
N SER A 835 29.50 26.16 -2.76
CA SER A 835 30.73 25.43 -3.13
C SER A 835 31.12 25.54 -4.62
N ARG A 836 30.17 25.83 -5.51
CA ARG A 836 30.42 25.98 -6.96
C ARG A 836 30.05 27.37 -7.41
N LEU A 837 31.04 28.10 -7.91
CA LEU A 837 30.89 29.48 -8.37
C LEU A 837 30.97 29.58 -9.88
N ASN A 838 30.05 30.36 -10.45
CA ASN A 838 30.04 30.76 -11.86
C ASN A 838 31.11 31.81 -12.14
N GLN A 839 31.37 32.09 -13.43
CA GLN A 839 32.36 33.10 -13.83
C GLN A 839 32.04 34.49 -13.26
N SER A 840 30.78 34.96 -13.38
CA SER A 840 30.35 36.26 -12.83
C SER A 840 30.55 36.36 -11.31
N GLN A 841 30.36 35.26 -10.58
CA GLN A 841 30.53 35.22 -9.12
C GLN A 841 32.00 35.22 -8.72
N ARG A 842 32.89 34.65 -9.54
CA ARG A 842 34.34 34.75 -9.33
C ARG A 842 34.86 36.15 -9.62
N GLU A 843 34.34 36.76 -10.69
CA GLU A 843 34.61 38.17 -11.01
C GLU A 843 34.14 39.08 -9.87
N GLU A 844 32.96 38.82 -9.31
CA GLU A 844 32.44 39.55 -8.14
C GLU A 844 33.35 39.40 -6.91
N LEU A 845 33.76 38.18 -6.55
CA LEU A 845 34.69 37.98 -5.43
C LEU A 845 36.06 38.62 -5.68
N ALA A 846 36.59 38.53 -6.90
CA ALA A 846 37.86 39.16 -7.25
C ALA A 846 37.78 40.70 -7.15
N LEU A 847 36.66 41.29 -7.59
CA LEU A 847 36.42 42.73 -7.45
C LEU A 847 36.24 43.16 -5.98
N ILE A 848 35.60 42.31 -5.16
CA ILE A 848 35.47 42.54 -3.73
C ILE A 848 36.85 42.48 -3.05
N GLU A 849 37.67 41.48 -3.36
CA GLU A 849 39.04 41.35 -2.83
C GLU A 849 39.92 42.55 -3.24
N GLN A 850 39.89 42.95 -4.50
CA GLN A 850 40.57 44.17 -4.97
C GLN A 850 40.10 45.43 -4.23
N ALA A 851 38.81 45.51 -3.91
CA ALA A 851 38.23 46.63 -3.17
C ALA A 851 38.64 46.63 -1.68
N TYR A 852 38.93 45.46 -1.08
CA TYR A 852 39.53 45.36 0.25
C TYR A 852 41.01 45.79 0.25
N ASP A 853 41.76 45.40 -0.78
CA ASP A 853 43.19 45.71 -0.89
C ASP A 853 43.44 47.21 -1.15
N ASN A 854 42.64 47.84 -2.02
CA ASN A 854 42.74 49.28 -2.30
C ASN A 854 41.36 50.00 -2.22
N PRO A 855 40.89 50.34 -1.01
CA PRO A 855 39.56 50.91 -0.83
C PRO A 855 39.42 52.34 -1.37
N HIS A 856 40.50 53.13 -1.40
CA HIS A 856 40.44 54.52 -1.86
C HIS A 856 40.22 54.64 -3.37
N GLU A 857 40.90 53.79 -4.16
CA GLU A 857 40.70 53.72 -5.61
C GLU A 857 39.30 53.20 -5.95
N ALA A 858 38.85 52.14 -5.26
CA ALA A 858 37.52 51.58 -5.44
C ALA A 858 36.41 52.59 -5.09
N LEU A 859 36.57 53.37 -4.01
CA LEU A 859 35.64 54.44 -3.63
C LEU A 859 35.61 55.59 -4.65
N SER A 860 36.78 55.98 -5.18
CA SER A 860 36.84 56.98 -6.25
C SER A 860 36.07 56.52 -7.49
N ARG A 861 36.20 55.22 -7.84
CA ARG A 861 35.44 54.60 -8.92
C ARG A 861 33.93 54.60 -8.64
N VAL A 862 33.49 54.23 -7.44
CA VAL A 862 32.09 54.26 -7.01
C VAL A 862 31.50 55.66 -7.11
N LYS A 863 32.17 56.68 -6.56
CA LYS A 863 31.73 58.08 -6.64
C LYS A 863 31.64 58.57 -8.09
N ARG A 864 32.62 58.22 -8.92
CA ARG A 864 32.59 58.53 -10.36
C ARG A 864 31.36 57.89 -11.03
N HIS A 865 31.03 56.64 -10.72
CA HIS A 865 29.82 55.99 -11.25
C HIS A 865 28.55 56.75 -10.86
N LEU A 866 28.41 57.16 -9.60
CA LEU A 866 27.25 57.96 -9.14
C LEU A 866 27.09 59.28 -9.91
N LEU A 867 28.19 59.94 -10.28
CA LEU A 867 28.15 61.20 -11.04
C LEU A 867 27.85 61.00 -12.52
N THR A 868 28.52 60.05 -13.17
CA THR A 868 28.53 59.99 -14.65
C THR A 868 27.67 58.89 -15.24
N GLN A 869 27.39 57.81 -14.52
CA GLN A 869 26.69 56.65 -15.07
C GLN A 869 25.18 56.86 -15.03
N ARG A 870 24.55 56.84 -16.21
CA ARG A 870 23.10 56.93 -16.42
C ARG A 870 22.55 55.83 -17.34
N VAL A 871 23.44 54.97 -17.85
CA VAL A 871 23.09 53.80 -18.65
C VAL A 871 23.80 52.61 -18.03
N PHE A 872 23.05 51.54 -17.80
CA PHE A 872 23.47 50.35 -17.06
C PHE A 872 23.35 49.10 -17.94
N LYS A 873 23.97 48.00 -17.52
CA LYS A 873 23.90 46.74 -18.26
C LYS A 873 22.59 45.98 -18.01
N GLU A 874 22.35 44.95 -18.81
CA GLU A 874 21.16 44.12 -18.66
C GLU A 874 21.16 43.31 -17.35
N VAL A 875 20.01 43.26 -16.70
CA VAL A 875 19.80 42.49 -15.47
C VAL A 875 19.12 41.17 -15.81
N ARG A 876 19.64 40.04 -15.31
CA ARG A 876 19.01 38.73 -15.57
C ARG A 876 17.97 38.40 -14.51
N LEU A 877 16.82 37.87 -14.93
CA LEU A 877 15.75 37.45 -14.03
C LEU A 877 15.69 35.93 -13.92
N GLU A 878 15.71 35.42 -12.69
CA GLU A 878 15.40 34.05 -12.33
C GLU A 878 14.24 34.02 -11.32
N PHE A 879 13.63 32.84 -11.12
CA PHE A 879 12.62 32.66 -10.08
C PHE A 879 13.06 31.60 -9.09
N MET A 880 12.94 31.94 -7.81
CA MET A 880 13.03 30.99 -6.71
C MET A 880 11.66 30.36 -6.46
N ASP A 881 11.59 29.02 -6.51
CA ASP A 881 10.36 28.28 -6.28
C ASP A 881 10.24 27.90 -4.80
N LEU A 882 9.31 28.55 -4.10
CA LEU A 882 8.92 28.22 -2.72
C LEU A 882 7.77 27.21 -2.67
N TYR A 883 7.43 26.58 -3.80
CA TYR A 883 6.34 25.64 -4.04
C TYR A 883 4.91 26.22 -3.92
N SER A 884 4.71 27.21 -3.06
CA SER A 884 3.43 27.93 -2.90
C SER A 884 3.34 29.13 -3.85
N HIS A 885 4.30 30.04 -3.79
CA HIS A 885 4.49 31.18 -4.68
C HIS A 885 5.90 31.17 -5.30
N LEU A 886 6.14 32.08 -6.24
CA LEU A 886 7.44 32.27 -6.87
C LEU A 886 7.98 33.64 -6.47
N VAL A 887 9.27 33.73 -6.19
CA VAL A 887 9.94 34.99 -5.85
C VAL A 887 10.92 35.32 -6.98
N PRO A 888 10.82 36.51 -7.59
CA PRO A 888 11.79 36.93 -8.60
C PRO A 888 13.16 37.19 -7.93
N VAL A 889 14.22 36.74 -8.59
CA VAL A 889 15.62 36.92 -8.16
C VAL A 889 16.36 37.53 -9.35
N TYR A 890 16.98 38.68 -9.13
CA TYR A 890 17.64 39.41 -10.19
C TYR A 890 19.15 39.29 -10.03
N ASP A 891 19.87 39.18 -11.15
CA ASP A 891 21.32 39.12 -11.19
C ASP A 891 21.86 40.36 -11.92
N VAL A 892 22.38 41.29 -11.12
CA VAL A 892 22.98 42.58 -11.52
C VAL A 892 24.48 42.41 -11.79
N GLU A 893 25.09 43.30 -12.56
CA GLU A 893 26.54 43.27 -12.81
C GLU A 893 27.35 43.49 -11.51
N PRO A 894 28.46 42.75 -11.28
CA PRO A 894 29.26 42.88 -10.06
C PRO A 894 29.79 44.30 -9.74
N LEU A 895 30.20 45.07 -10.74
CA LEU A 895 30.69 46.45 -10.53
C LEU A 895 29.57 47.41 -10.10
N GLU A 896 28.39 47.25 -10.70
CA GLU A 896 27.19 48.01 -10.36
C GLU A 896 26.74 47.64 -8.92
N LYS A 897 26.69 46.33 -8.60
CA LYS A 897 26.38 45.82 -7.25
C LYS A 897 27.22 46.46 -6.14
N ILE A 898 28.53 46.63 -6.36
CA ILE A 898 29.43 47.27 -5.36
C ILE A 898 29.06 48.74 -5.15
N THR A 899 28.77 49.45 -6.25
CA THR A 899 28.37 50.87 -6.22
C THR A 899 27.04 51.02 -5.49
N ASP A 900 26.08 50.15 -5.78
CA ASP A 900 24.74 50.19 -5.18
C ASP A 900 24.78 49.80 -3.70
N ALA A 901 25.56 48.79 -3.33
CA ALA A 901 25.72 48.39 -1.94
C ALA A 901 26.33 49.51 -1.09
N TYR A 902 27.30 50.26 -1.63
CA TYR A 902 27.82 51.45 -0.94
C TYR A 902 26.78 52.56 -0.83
N LEU A 903 26.06 52.84 -1.93
CA LEU A 903 25.01 53.86 -1.92
C LEU A 903 23.90 53.53 -0.93
N ASP A 904 23.50 52.26 -0.81
CA ASP A 904 22.53 51.79 0.17
C ASP A 904 22.99 52.06 1.60
N GLN A 905 24.23 51.69 1.94
CA GLN A 905 24.79 51.97 3.27
C GLN A 905 24.86 53.48 3.55
N TYR A 906 25.25 54.28 2.55
CA TYR A 906 25.31 55.73 2.68
C TYR A 906 23.94 56.36 2.93
N LEU A 907 22.93 55.98 2.14
CA LEU A 907 21.58 56.51 2.24
C LEU A 907 20.93 56.12 3.57
N PHE A 908 21.04 54.87 4.02
CA PHE A 908 20.49 54.47 5.32
C PHE A 908 21.16 55.21 6.48
N TYR A 909 22.49 55.37 6.43
CA TYR A 909 23.24 56.07 7.47
C TYR A 909 22.85 57.55 7.57
N GLU A 910 22.81 58.28 6.45
CA GLU A 910 22.42 59.70 6.45
C GLU A 910 20.91 59.90 6.69
N ALA A 911 20.06 58.97 6.26
CA ALA A 911 18.62 59.01 6.50
C ALA A 911 18.29 58.86 8.00
N ASP A 912 18.93 57.92 8.70
CA ASP A 912 18.73 57.75 10.16
C ASP A 912 19.31 58.92 10.95
N LYS A 913 20.53 59.37 10.59
CA LYS A 913 21.17 60.54 11.18
C LYS A 913 20.30 61.80 11.10
N ARG A 914 19.54 61.96 10.02
CA ARG A 914 18.62 63.08 9.78
C ARG A 914 17.17 62.79 10.18
N ARG A 915 16.90 61.58 10.71
CA ARG A 915 15.57 61.12 11.12
C ARG A 915 14.50 61.29 10.03
N LEU A 916 14.86 60.91 8.80
CA LEU A 916 13.97 60.91 7.64
C LEU A 916 12.78 59.99 7.87
N PHE A 917 13.03 58.77 8.33
CA PHE A 917 11.99 57.77 8.60
C PHE A 917 11.36 57.99 9.98
N PRO A 918 10.03 58.17 10.07
CA PRO A 918 9.31 58.21 11.34
C PRO A 918 9.22 56.83 12.00
N ASN A 919 8.97 56.81 13.31
CA ASN A 919 9.02 55.61 14.15
C ASN A 919 7.99 54.51 13.76
N TRP A 920 6.94 54.84 13.02
CA TRP A 920 5.91 53.89 12.58
C TRP A 920 6.34 53.05 11.37
N ILE A 921 7.39 53.45 10.64
CA ILE A 921 7.94 52.64 9.55
C ILE A 921 8.72 51.49 10.16
N LYS A 922 8.24 50.28 9.88
CA LYS A 922 8.84 49.02 10.32
C LYS A 922 9.03 48.12 9.09
N PRO A 923 10.06 47.26 9.05
CA PRO A 923 11.01 46.92 10.11
C PRO A 923 12.05 48.00 10.41
N SER A 924 12.50 48.08 11.67
CA SER A 924 13.54 49.01 12.15
C SER A 924 14.64 48.24 12.89
N ASP A 925 15.89 48.72 12.84
CA ASP A 925 17.05 48.03 13.42
C ASP A 925 16.99 47.84 14.94
N SER A 926 16.21 48.67 15.65
CA SER A 926 16.09 48.61 17.11
C SER A 926 15.35 47.38 17.63
N GLU A 927 14.53 46.72 16.80
CA GLU A 927 13.58 45.72 17.26
C GLU A 927 13.38 44.57 16.27
N PRO A 928 13.47 43.30 16.72
CA PRO A 928 13.05 42.17 15.90
C PRO A 928 11.52 42.09 15.79
N PRO A 929 10.95 41.45 14.74
CA PRO A 929 9.50 41.39 14.53
C PRO A 929 8.67 40.85 15.71
N PRO A 930 9.10 39.83 16.49
CA PRO A 930 8.35 39.40 17.68
C PRO A 930 8.27 40.47 18.77
N LEU A 931 9.33 41.26 18.95
CA LEU A 931 9.33 42.37 19.92
C LEU A 931 8.43 43.51 19.44
N LEU A 932 8.37 43.76 18.13
CA LEU A 932 7.44 44.72 17.54
C LEU A 932 5.99 44.34 17.83
N VAL A 933 5.61 43.07 17.61
CA VAL A 933 4.27 42.56 17.94
C VAL A 933 3.98 42.72 19.43
N TYR A 934 4.95 42.41 20.29
CA TYR A 934 4.81 42.60 21.74
C TYR A 934 4.58 44.07 22.11
N LYS A 935 5.38 44.99 21.56
CA LYS A 935 5.22 46.44 21.76
C LYS A 935 3.91 46.98 21.20
N TRP A 936 3.43 46.42 20.09
CA TRP A 936 2.11 46.74 19.53
C TRP A 936 0.99 46.34 20.49
N CYS A 937 1.00 45.10 21.00
CA CYS A 937 0.04 44.63 22.00
C CYS A 937 0.11 45.47 23.30
N GLN A 938 1.31 45.77 23.79
CA GLN A 938 1.51 46.62 24.97
C GLN A 938 1.02 48.05 24.72
N GLY A 939 1.28 48.59 23.52
CA GLY A 939 0.84 49.91 23.08
C GLY A 939 -0.68 50.01 23.08
N ILE A 940 -1.38 49.03 22.50
CA ILE A 940 -2.85 48.96 22.54
C ILE A 940 -3.35 48.93 23.97
N ASN A 941 -2.77 48.06 24.82
CA ASN A 941 -3.22 47.91 26.21
C ASN A 941 -3.01 49.15 27.07
N ASN A 942 -2.01 49.97 26.75
CA ASN A 942 -1.68 51.19 27.50
C ASN A 942 -2.49 52.43 27.07
N LEU A 943 -3.38 52.32 26.07
CA LEU A 943 -4.25 53.41 25.66
C LEU A 943 -5.34 53.67 26.73
N HIS A 944 -5.65 54.95 26.96
CA HIS A 944 -6.65 55.34 27.97
C HIS A 944 -8.06 54.90 27.57
N GLY A 945 -8.71 54.10 28.42
CA GLY A 945 -10.11 53.69 28.22
C GLY A 945 -10.34 52.72 27.05
N ILE A 946 -9.29 52.11 26.48
CA ILE A 946 -9.40 51.31 25.25
C ILE A 946 -10.33 50.09 25.36
N TRP A 947 -10.43 49.50 26.55
CA TRP A 947 -11.29 48.35 26.82
C TRP A 947 -12.63 48.76 27.44
N ASP A 948 -12.89 50.06 27.60
CA ASP A 948 -14.18 50.55 28.11
C ASP A 948 -15.21 50.52 26.98
N VAL A 949 -16.29 49.80 27.20
CA VAL A 949 -17.37 49.59 26.22
C VAL A 949 -18.69 50.20 26.71
N SER A 950 -18.68 50.93 27.82
CA SER A 950 -19.87 51.47 28.47
C SER A 950 -20.65 52.47 27.60
N ASP A 951 -19.95 53.33 26.85
CA ASP A 951 -20.54 54.33 25.96
C ASP A 951 -20.72 53.86 24.51
N GLY A 952 -20.68 52.54 24.25
CA GLY A 952 -20.74 52.00 22.88
C GLY A 952 -19.48 52.28 22.06
N GLN A 953 -18.33 52.42 22.72
CA GLN A 953 -17.02 52.58 22.08
C GLN A 953 -16.60 51.27 21.40
N CYS A 954 -15.95 51.36 20.24
CA CYS A 954 -15.48 50.22 19.47
C CYS A 954 -13.98 50.34 19.16
N VAL A 955 -13.25 49.24 19.30
CA VAL A 955 -11.86 49.14 18.87
C VAL A 955 -11.81 48.45 17.51
N VAL A 956 -11.19 49.09 16.52
CA VAL A 956 -11.04 48.54 15.17
C VAL A 956 -9.56 48.37 14.86
N LEU A 957 -9.16 47.13 14.53
CA LEU A 957 -7.83 46.83 14.01
C LEU A 957 -7.94 46.58 12.50
N LEU A 958 -7.27 47.41 11.71
CA LEU A 958 -7.17 47.26 10.27
C LEU A 958 -5.81 46.66 9.90
N GLU A 959 -5.81 45.45 9.37
CA GLU A 959 -4.64 44.82 8.76
C GLU A 959 -4.87 44.65 7.26
N SER A 960 -4.04 45.30 6.45
CA SER A 960 -4.11 45.22 5.01
C SER A 960 -2.71 45.22 4.39
N LYS A 961 -2.64 44.83 3.12
CA LYS A 961 -1.43 44.91 2.32
C LYS A 961 -1.69 45.87 1.17
N PHE A 962 -0.71 46.73 0.89
CA PHE A 962 -0.75 47.51 -0.33
C PHE A 962 -0.48 46.57 -1.51
N GLU A 963 -1.52 46.33 -2.31
CA GLU A 963 -1.44 45.48 -3.48
C GLU A 963 -0.62 46.16 -4.59
N LYS A 964 0.32 45.40 -5.19
CA LYS A 964 1.09 45.81 -6.39
C LYS A 964 1.83 47.15 -6.27
N VAL A 965 2.34 47.50 -5.09
CA VAL A 965 3.14 48.73 -4.91
C VAL A 965 4.32 48.74 -5.87
N TYR A 966 5.10 47.68 -5.88
CA TYR A 966 6.31 47.57 -6.71
C TYR A 966 6.02 47.64 -8.22
N GLU A 967 4.86 47.14 -8.67
CA GLU A 967 4.48 47.13 -10.09
C GLU A 967 3.90 48.49 -10.56
N LYS A 968 3.54 49.40 -9.65
CA LYS A 968 2.75 50.62 -9.96
C LYS A 968 3.43 51.94 -9.61
N ILE A 969 4.73 51.93 -9.29
CA ILE A 969 5.47 53.16 -9.06
C ILE A 969 5.74 53.86 -10.39
N ASP A 970 5.27 55.10 -10.53
CA ASP A 970 5.61 55.94 -11.68
C ASP A 970 7.00 56.55 -11.48
N GLN A 971 7.92 56.16 -12.35
CA GLN A 971 9.33 56.58 -12.31
C GLN A 971 9.49 58.10 -12.44
N THR A 972 8.66 58.75 -13.26
CA THR A 972 8.74 60.21 -13.47
C THR A 972 8.38 60.98 -12.19
N LEU A 973 7.40 60.46 -11.43
CA LEU A 973 7.04 60.99 -10.13
C LEU A 973 8.10 60.63 -9.08
N LEU A 974 8.59 59.39 -9.08
CA LEU A 974 9.62 58.93 -8.15
C LEU A 974 10.87 59.81 -8.20
N ASN A 975 11.38 60.13 -9.39
CA ASN A 975 12.54 61.02 -9.55
C ASN A 975 12.27 62.39 -8.89
N ARG A 976 11.10 63.00 -9.15
CA ARG A 976 10.71 64.28 -8.52
C ARG A 976 10.65 64.18 -7.00
N LEU A 977 10.13 63.09 -6.46
CA LEU A 977 10.05 62.87 -5.01
C LEU A 977 11.45 62.64 -4.40
N LEU A 978 12.33 61.89 -5.07
CA LEU A 978 13.70 61.63 -4.62
C LEU A 978 14.53 62.91 -4.56
N ARG A 979 14.39 63.82 -5.53
CA ARG A 979 15.09 65.12 -5.55
C ARG A 979 14.76 66.02 -4.35
N LEU A 980 13.66 65.78 -3.63
CA LEU A 980 13.36 66.51 -2.39
C LEU A 980 14.21 66.02 -1.20
N ILE A 981 14.78 64.83 -1.29
CA ILE A 981 15.43 64.14 -0.17
C ILE A 981 16.93 64.05 -0.36
N VAL A 982 17.38 63.73 -1.58
CA VAL A 982 18.78 63.46 -1.92
C VAL A 982 19.27 64.47 -2.95
N ASP A 983 20.58 64.59 -3.09
CA ASP A 983 21.18 65.35 -4.18
C ASP A 983 20.68 64.85 -5.55
N HIS A 984 20.50 65.79 -6.47
CA HIS A 984 20.00 65.53 -7.81
C HIS A 984 20.77 64.43 -8.57
N ASN A 985 22.10 64.31 -8.38
CA ASN A 985 22.88 63.26 -9.04
C ASN A 985 22.55 61.86 -8.52
N ILE A 986 22.23 61.74 -7.23
CA ILE A 986 21.83 60.46 -6.62
C ILE A 986 20.41 60.11 -7.07
N ALA A 987 19.51 61.10 -7.11
CA ALA A 987 18.15 60.89 -7.62
C ALA A 987 18.16 60.42 -9.08
N ASP A 988 19.00 61.03 -9.93
CA ASP A 988 19.13 60.66 -11.34
C ASP A 988 19.84 59.31 -11.52
N TYR A 989 20.81 58.96 -10.67
CA TYR A 989 21.42 57.63 -10.67
C TYR A 989 20.36 56.55 -10.37
N ASN A 990 19.57 56.75 -9.33
CA ASN A 990 18.53 55.80 -8.90
C ASN A 990 17.43 55.63 -9.97
N ASP A 991 16.90 56.72 -10.52
CA ASP A 991 15.88 56.67 -11.57
C ASP A 991 16.39 55.97 -12.84
N CYS A 992 17.58 56.34 -13.32
CA CYS A 992 18.17 55.68 -14.49
C CYS A 992 18.52 54.21 -14.24
N GLN A 993 18.86 53.85 -13.00
CA GLN A 993 19.14 52.47 -12.63
C GLN A 993 17.87 51.62 -12.62
N GLU A 994 16.75 52.18 -12.20
CA GLU A 994 15.48 51.46 -12.25
C GLU A 994 14.96 51.27 -13.69
N GLN A 995 15.45 52.05 -14.66
CA GLN A 995 15.13 51.94 -16.10
C GLN A 995 15.96 50.88 -16.86
N CYS A 996 16.64 49.95 -16.16
CA CYS A 996 17.48 48.92 -16.78
C CYS A 996 16.68 47.94 -17.66
N CYS A 997 17.33 47.37 -18.68
CA CYS A 997 16.74 46.31 -19.50
C CYS A 997 16.91 44.93 -18.84
N HIS A 998 15.87 44.08 -18.81
CA HIS A 998 16.06 42.66 -18.47
C HIS A 998 16.42 41.81 -19.68
N HIS A 999 17.24 40.78 -19.46
CA HIS A 999 17.59 39.82 -20.51
C HIS A 999 16.32 39.06 -20.99
N LEU A 1000 15.91 39.29 -22.26
CA LEU A 1000 14.64 38.92 -22.95
C LEU A 1000 13.58 40.05 -23.09
N GLN A 1001 13.82 41.27 -22.61
CA GLN A 1001 12.94 42.43 -22.77
C GLN A 1001 13.54 43.53 -23.67
N ARG A 1002 12.67 44.43 -24.17
CA ARG A 1002 13.02 45.79 -24.60
C ARG A 1002 12.62 46.72 -23.44
N TYR A 1003 13.51 47.67 -23.08
CA TYR A 1003 13.37 48.80 -22.14
C TYR A 1003 12.20 48.79 -21.15
N GLU A 1004 12.52 48.74 -19.86
CA GLU A 1004 11.56 49.03 -18.79
C GLU A 1004 11.29 50.54 -18.73
N SER A 1005 10.01 50.92 -18.73
CA SER A 1005 9.56 52.32 -18.65
C SER A 1005 8.68 52.61 -17.43
N TYR A 1006 8.30 51.58 -16.67
CA TYR A 1006 7.22 51.70 -15.67
C TYR A 1006 7.37 50.82 -14.41
N GLU A 1007 8.47 50.10 -14.20
CA GLU A 1007 8.62 49.22 -13.04
C GLU A 1007 9.88 49.53 -12.23
N CYS A 1008 9.83 49.29 -10.92
CA CYS A 1008 11.02 49.28 -10.06
C CYS A 1008 11.46 47.80 -9.87
N SER A 1009 12.66 47.44 -10.30
CA SER A 1009 13.21 46.10 -10.06
C SER A 1009 13.44 45.82 -8.57
N TRP A 1010 12.86 44.73 -8.04
CA TRP A 1010 12.86 44.36 -6.61
C TRP A 1010 14.25 44.15 -5.96
N CYS A 1011 15.33 44.16 -6.73
CA CYS A 1011 16.63 43.64 -6.32
C CYS A 1011 17.74 44.68 -6.27
N PHE A 1012 17.46 45.94 -6.61
CA PHE A 1012 18.44 46.98 -6.33
C PHE A 1012 18.58 47.08 -4.82
N THR A 1013 19.84 47.08 -4.36
CA THR A 1013 20.21 47.00 -2.94
C THR A 1013 19.67 48.18 -2.12
N LEU A 1014 19.11 49.20 -2.79
CA LEU A 1014 18.51 50.41 -2.26
C LEU A 1014 17.11 50.17 -1.66
N ASN A 1015 17.05 49.37 -0.58
CA ASN A 1015 15.82 49.21 0.22
C ASN A 1015 15.28 50.54 0.79
N SER A 1016 16.14 51.55 0.87
CA SER A 1016 15.84 52.90 1.36
C SER A 1016 14.80 53.64 0.49
N ILE A 1017 14.80 53.44 -0.83
CA ILE A 1017 13.84 54.06 -1.76
C ILE A 1017 12.43 53.52 -1.52
N TYR A 1018 12.31 52.20 -1.35
CA TYR A 1018 11.01 51.56 -1.11
C TYR A 1018 10.44 51.95 0.25
N GLN A 1019 11.24 51.92 1.31
CA GLN A 1019 10.79 52.39 2.64
C GLN A 1019 10.36 53.86 2.61
N PHE A 1020 11.02 54.66 1.79
CA PHE A 1020 10.65 56.05 1.58
C PHE A 1020 9.33 56.21 0.80
N TYR A 1021 9.12 55.46 -0.27
CA TYR A 1021 7.86 55.45 -1.00
C TYR A 1021 6.69 54.98 -0.10
N TYR A 1022 6.92 53.99 0.77
CA TYR A 1022 5.97 53.59 1.79
C TYR A 1022 5.67 54.71 2.81
N ALA A 1023 6.67 55.50 3.20
CA ALA A 1023 6.48 56.68 4.06
C ALA A 1023 5.53 57.71 3.43
N ILE A 1024 5.69 57.93 2.12
CA ILE A 1024 4.86 58.85 1.33
C ILE A 1024 3.43 58.34 1.23
N LEU A 1025 3.23 57.06 0.87
CA LEU A 1025 1.90 56.45 0.75
C LEU A 1025 1.12 56.53 2.07
N TRP A 1026 1.78 56.31 3.20
CA TRP A 1026 1.17 56.40 4.52
C TRP A 1026 0.83 57.84 4.92
N TYR A 1027 1.69 58.81 4.60
CA TYR A 1027 1.42 60.22 4.86
C TYR A 1027 0.34 60.81 3.95
N GLY A 1028 0.30 60.40 2.68
CA GLY A 1028 -0.73 60.78 1.71
C GLY A 1028 -2.13 60.31 2.13
N PHE A 1029 -2.25 59.07 2.62
CA PHE A 1029 -3.50 58.55 3.22
C PHE A 1029 -3.92 59.35 4.46
N GLY A 1030 -2.95 59.72 5.31
CA GLY A 1030 -3.19 60.50 6.51
C GLY A 1030 -3.76 61.90 6.26
N PHE A 1031 -3.51 62.51 5.09
CA PHE A 1031 -4.06 63.84 4.75
C PHE A 1031 -5.37 63.78 3.96
N ILE A 1032 -5.58 62.74 3.14
CA ILE A 1032 -6.82 62.59 2.36
C ILE A 1032 -8.01 62.29 3.28
N ASP A 1033 -7.81 61.57 4.40
CA ASP A 1033 -8.89 61.33 5.38
C ASP A 1033 -9.03 62.41 6.47
N PHE A 1034 -7.96 63.13 6.84
CA PHE A 1034 -8.06 64.20 7.86
C PHE A 1034 -8.61 65.53 7.31
N GLY A 1035 -8.96 65.58 6.01
CA GLY A 1035 -9.80 66.62 5.41
C GLY A 1035 -11.30 66.51 5.74
N PHE A 1036 -11.74 65.48 6.47
CA PHE A 1036 -13.14 65.33 6.94
C PHE A 1036 -13.40 65.94 8.33
N LYS A 1037 -12.77 67.09 8.62
CA LYS A 1037 -13.10 67.92 9.79
C LYS A 1037 -13.95 69.14 9.40
N GLN A 1038 -15.00 68.93 8.63
CA GLN A 1038 -16.27 69.68 8.68
C GLN A 1038 -17.24 69.11 7.63
N SER A 1039 -18.44 68.75 8.07
CA SER A 1039 -19.60 68.36 7.25
C SER A 1039 -19.59 66.96 6.59
N ILE A 1040 -19.89 65.91 7.37
CA ILE A 1040 -20.92 64.93 6.95
C ILE A 1040 -21.76 64.48 8.17
N ARG A 1041 -23.03 64.90 8.19
CA ARG A 1041 -24.12 64.14 8.80
C ARG A 1041 -24.47 63.03 7.81
N PHE A 1042 -24.08 61.78 8.08
CA PHE A 1042 -24.64 60.63 7.34
C PHE A 1042 -26.00 60.31 7.95
N GLY A 1043 -27.06 60.83 7.33
CA GLY A 1043 -28.41 60.30 7.50
C GLY A 1043 -28.45 58.90 6.92
N TRP A 1044 -28.79 57.92 7.75
CA TRP A 1044 -29.08 56.57 7.31
C TRP A 1044 -30.42 56.55 6.58
N SER A 1045 -30.42 56.36 5.26
CA SER A 1045 -31.57 55.78 4.57
C SER A 1045 -31.26 54.32 4.25
N ILE A 1046 -31.80 53.44 5.08
CA ILE A 1046 -31.91 52.01 4.79
C ILE A 1046 -32.91 51.89 3.63
N GLN A 1047 -32.42 51.65 2.42
CA GLN A 1047 -33.22 51.03 1.38
C GLN A 1047 -32.94 49.53 1.43
N GLN A 1048 -33.85 48.81 2.08
CA GLN A 1048 -34.07 47.40 1.82
C GLN A 1048 -34.52 47.24 0.36
N SER A 1049 -33.83 46.40 -0.39
CA SER A 1049 -34.44 45.69 -1.52
C SER A 1049 -33.95 44.25 -1.49
N SER A 1050 -34.95 43.38 -1.31
CA SER A 1050 -35.06 41.96 -1.72
C SER A 1050 -33.96 41.39 -2.60
#